data_AF-A0A959CSL5-F1
#
_entry.id   AF-A0A959CSL5-F1
#
_cell.length_a   1.000
_cell.length_b   1.000
_cell.length_c   1.000
_cell.angle_alpha   90.00
_cell.angle_beta   90.00
_cell.angle_gamma   90.00
#
_symmetry.space_group_name_H-M   'P 1'
#
loop_
_entity.id
_entity.type
_entity.pdbx_description
1 polymer ?
#
loop_
_entity_poly.entity_id
_entity_poly.type
_entity_poly.pdbx_seq_one_letter_code
_entity_poly.pdbx_strand_id
1 'polypeptide(L)'
;MKWYSPLACLLAVAATFLFTQCNQQEKFLRVLVFSKTEGYRHASIEPGIEAIRNLGEKHGFTVEATEDAEVFSQENLKQFNVIIFLCTSGDVLNDAQQLEFQRWVQAGGGFVGIHSATDTEYDWPWYNELVGGYFAGHPPGVSEAVIERVDPEHISTRHLPEKWVRTDEWYNFKKLIPTTHKLLNLDEGSYEGGAMGKNHPIAWYHEFDGGRAWYTALGHTPETYSEPLFLEHAWGGIQYAAGSGAAVDYSRHTVAPPENRFGKVVLADNLNEPMELDFLPDGKVIFIERHGAIKVYDPILKRVKTIQQLEVSSTLEDGLLGLAVDPDFYSNHWLYLFYSDPDVAQQRVSRFTYTDGAVPPLSDEEVLLTIPTQRDECCHSAGSIQFGPERMLYIATGDNTNPFKSDGYAPIDGRPGRKPFDARRSAGNTNDLRGKVLRIRVTEEGSAEIPEGNLFPKDGSAGRPEIYAMGCRNPFRISIDPLNGALYWGDVGPDAGRPKAERGPAGHDEVNRAAKPGFFGWPLFVGDNKPYRKYDFALHASGEPFDPEHPVNLSSFNTGAENLPPAQPALIWYPYGESEEFPLMGKGGRTAMAGPVFYTGQYYENDNRYPSYFEGKLFIYEWMRGRIITVTLDEEGQIKRMERFMPSQDFSNPVDLEFNSRGELYLLEYGKAWNSQNEDARLVHLKYHSGNRPPIARIDCSEQYGRAPLTVNFSAAASADYDLDPIDFEWRIDGKSISRAEAASFTFRENGKHRARLVVKDATGQTGFATEEIWVGNDPPEIGFQLEGNRTFYWSGEPVPYQVTVRDTEDGELHQGIPSQAVALTMDYLEQGYDMATIAQGHQQRVFSSEGERLIEASNCLSCHQMDKESVGPSYRQVAERYKEDNPAVVKRLAGKIISGGSGVWGEKAMSAHPHLSQAQARKMAEYILGLDEAGSKESLP
;
A
#
# COMPACT_ATOMS: atom_id res chain seq x y z
N MET A 1 30.18 79.98 28.30
CA MET A 1 29.38 79.95 29.55
C MET A 1 27.99 79.42 29.21
N LYS A 2 27.38 78.66 30.14
CA LYS A 2 26.09 77.93 30.08
C LYS A 2 26.30 76.44 29.74
N TRP A 3 26.66 75.59 30.71
CA TRP A 3 25.80 74.93 31.72
C TRP A 3 24.60 74.20 31.10
N TYR A 4 24.74 72.89 30.95
CA TYR A 4 23.70 71.94 30.58
C TYR A 4 22.66 71.81 31.71
N SER A 5 21.38 71.87 31.35
CA SER A 5 20.23 71.81 32.25
C SER A 5 19.86 70.36 32.61
N PRO A 6 19.44 70.05 33.86
CA PRO A 6 19.19 68.69 34.34
C PRO A 6 17.86 68.08 33.87
N LEU A 7 17.17 68.70 32.90
CA LEU A 7 15.87 68.22 32.40
C LEU A 7 15.97 67.06 31.39
N ALA A 8 17.14 66.87 30.74
CA ALA A 8 17.31 65.85 29.71
C ALA A 8 17.56 64.43 30.26
N CYS A 9 18.06 64.28 31.50
CA CYS A 9 18.29 62.97 32.11
C CYS A 9 17.03 62.35 32.73
N LEU A 10 16.02 63.14 33.11
CA LEU A 10 14.77 62.63 33.68
C LEU A 10 13.78 62.11 32.63
N LEU A 11 13.84 62.61 31.39
CA LEU A 11 13.05 62.08 30.27
C LEU A 11 13.65 60.82 29.63
N ALA A 12 14.97 60.62 29.73
CA ALA A 12 15.63 59.42 29.21
C ALA A 12 15.43 58.18 30.10
N VAL A 13 15.25 58.36 31.42
CA VAL A 13 15.00 57.25 32.37
C VAL A 13 13.52 56.85 32.38
N ALA A 14 12.58 57.78 32.14
CA ALA A 14 11.16 57.44 31.97
C ALA A 14 10.88 56.73 30.63
N ALA A 15 11.62 57.07 29.56
CA ALA A 15 11.50 56.40 28.27
C ALA A 15 12.13 54.99 28.26
N THR A 16 13.12 54.70 29.11
CA THR A 16 13.69 53.34 29.23
C THR A 16 12.87 52.42 30.11
N PHE A 17 12.06 52.95 31.04
CA PHE A 17 11.09 52.13 31.80
C PHE A 17 9.78 51.84 31.04
N LEU A 18 9.48 52.58 29.97
CA LEU A 18 8.30 52.33 29.12
C LEU A 18 8.59 51.42 27.90
N PHE A 19 9.86 51.10 27.62
CA PHE A 19 10.24 50.21 26.51
C PHE A 19 10.69 48.79 26.94
N THR A 20 10.68 48.49 28.24
CA THR A 20 10.92 47.12 28.76
C THR A 20 9.64 46.39 29.19
N GLN A 21 8.47 46.85 28.74
CA GLN A 21 7.18 46.20 29.04
C GLN A 21 6.39 45.76 27.81
N CYS A 22 7.05 45.59 26.66
CA CYS A 22 6.38 45.06 25.48
C CYS A 22 7.29 44.10 24.71
N ASN A 23 7.57 42.93 25.32
CA ASN A 23 7.80 41.69 24.56
C ASN A 23 7.66 40.42 25.42
N GLN A 24 6.68 40.39 26.34
CA GLN A 24 6.08 39.11 26.74
C GLN A 24 4.83 38.95 25.89
N GLN A 25 5.01 38.48 24.66
CA GLN A 25 3.92 37.76 24.00
C GLN A 25 3.71 36.53 24.90
N GLU A 26 2.68 36.58 25.77
CA GLU A 26 2.29 35.39 26.53
C GLU A 26 2.14 34.26 25.51
N LYS A 27 2.86 33.16 25.75
CA LYS A 27 2.78 31.99 24.87
C LYS A 27 1.37 31.43 25.01
N PHE A 28 0.51 31.82 24.08
CA PHE A 28 -0.88 31.45 24.07
C PHE A 28 -1.02 29.98 23.67
N LEU A 29 -1.52 29.16 24.59
CA LEU A 29 -1.71 27.73 24.38
C LEU A 29 -3.06 27.48 23.69
N ARG A 30 -3.07 26.69 22.62
CA ARG A 30 -4.27 26.22 21.93
C ARG A 30 -4.40 24.71 22.05
N VAL A 31 -5.54 24.26 22.54
CA VAL A 31 -5.86 22.87 22.81
C VAL A 31 -7.05 22.43 21.97
N LEU A 32 -6.93 21.31 21.27
CA LEU A 32 -8.03 20.62 20.63
C LEU A 32 -8.47 19.44 21.51
N VAL A 33 -9.74 19.35 21.83
CA VAL A 33 -10.38 18.20 22.48
C VAL A 33 -11.09 17.40 21.39
N PHE A 34 -10.61 16.19 21.15
CA PHE A 34 -11.19 15.25 20.20
C PHE A 34 -11.86 14.11 20.97
N SER A 35 -13.15 13.88 20.71
CA SER A 35 -13.98 12.92 21.47
C SER A 35 -14.82 12.02 20.58
N LYS A 36 -14.39 11.80 19.33
CA LYS A 36 -15.05 10.85 18.42
C LYS A 36 -14.99 9.42 18.98
N THR A 37 -16.07 8.66 18.80
CA THR A 37 -16.16 7.26 19.21
C THR A 37 -16.79 6.43 18.10
N GLU A 38 -16.11 5.38 17.65
CA GLU A 38 -16.67 4.29 16.82
C GLU A 38 -16.97 3.03 17.65
N GLY A 39 -16.66 3.09 18.96
CA GLY A 39 -16.96 2.07 19.97
C GLY A 39 -17.91 2.57 21.06
N TYR A 40 -17.59 2.31 22.33
CA TYR A 40 -18.42 2.71 23.47
C TYR A 40 -18.37 4.22 23.74
N ARG A 41 -19.55 4.84 23.84
CA ARG A 41 -19.67 6.28 24.14
C ARG A 41 -19.87 6.52 25.64
N HIS A 42 -18.92 7.22 26.25
CA HIS A 42 -18.94 7.55 27.67
C HIS A 42 -19.83 8.75 27.98
N ALA A 43 -20.63 8.68 29.05
CA ALA A 43 -21.47 9.79 29.51
C ALA A 43 -20.65 10.99 30.05
N SER A 44 -19.36 10.78 30.31
CA SER A 44 -18.45 11.78 30.87
C SER A 44 -17.79 12.69 29.83
N ILE A 45 -17.99 12.44 28.53
CA ILE A 45 -17.43 13.26 27.44
C ILE A 45 -17.85 14.73 27.57
N GLU A 46 -19.16 15.01 27.67
CA GLU A 46 -19.65 16.39 27.75
C GLU A 46 -19.19 17.12 29.03
N PRO A 47 -19.31 16.52 30.24
CA PRO A 47 -18.69 17.08 31.44
C PRO A 47 -17.18 17.32 31.30
N GLY A 48 -16.46 16.43 30.61
CA GLY A 48 -15.03 16.56 30.39
C GLY A 48 -14.65 17.72 29.48
N ILE A 49 -15.39 17.91 28.38
CA ILE A 49 -15.21 19.08 27.49
C ILE A 49 -15.44 20.38 28.27
N GLU A 50 -16.50 20.45 29.06
CA GLU A 50 -16.82 21.63 29.87
C GLU A 50 -15.72 21.91 30.92
N ALA A 51 -15.27 20.88 31.62
CA ALA A 51 -14.19 21.01 32.60
C ALA A 51 -12.87 21.48 31.99
N ILE A 52 -12.49 20.96 30.82
CA ILE A 52 -11.27 21.40 30.11
C ILE A 52 -11.41 22.84 29.62
N ARG A 53 -12.58 23.25 29.13
CA ARG A 53 -12.86 24.67 28.80
C ARG A 53 -12.71 25.58 30.01
N ASN A 54 -13.24 25.17 31.17
CA ASN A 54 -13.10 25.91 32.42
C ASN A 54 -11.64 25.99 32.89
N LEU A 55 -10.84 24.93 32.70
CA LEU A 55 -9.39 24.97 32.90
C LEU A 55 -8.73 25.98 31.94
N GLY A 56 -9.17 26.02 30.68
CA GLY A 56 -8.76 27.00 29.68
C GLY A 56 -8.96 28.44 30.14
N GLU A 57 -10.18 28.77 30.58
CA GLU A 57 -10.51 30.09 31.11
C GLU A 57 -9.68 30.44 32.34
N LYS A 58 -9.49 29.49 33.26
CA LYS A 58 -8.75 29.68 34.50
C LYS A 58 -7.24 29.88 34.28
N HIS A 59 -6.66 29.18 33.31
CA HIS A 59 -5.21 29.11 33.11
C HIS A 59 -4.71 29.84 31.85
N GLY A 60 -5.61 30.49 31.10
CA GLY A 60 -5.26 31.37 29.98
C GLY A 60 -4.92 30.63 28.67
N PHE A 61 -5.64 29.55 28.35
CA PHE A 61 -5.51 28.81 27.09
C PHE A 61 -6.86 28.60 26.42
N THR A 62 -6.89 28.48 25.09
CA THR A 62 -8.13 28.22 24.35
C THR A 62 -8.36 26.75 24.11
N VAL A 63 -9.63 26.36 24.14
CA VAL A 63 -10.10 25.01 23.92
C VAL A 63 -11.09 24.99 22.78
N GLU A 64 -10.79 24.22 21.75
CA GLU A 64 -11.73 23.84 20.69
C GLU A 64 -12.10 22.37 20.89
N ALA A 65 -13.36 22.01 20.69
CA ALA A 65 -13.81 20.62 20.87
C ALA A 65 -14.59 20.16 19.64
N THR A 66 -14.29 18.96 19.15
CA THR A 66 -14.93 18.38 17.96
C THR A 66 -14.95 16.86 18.01
N GLU A 67 -15.90 16.27 17.30
CA GLU A 67 -15.95 14.85 16.98
C GLU A 67 -15.69 14.61 15.48
N ASP A 68 -15.48 15.68 14.71
CA ASP A 68 -15.20 15.61 13.27
C ASP A 68 -13.71 15.33 13.03
N ALA A 69 -13.40 14.18 12.42
CA ALA A 69 -12.04 13.76 12.11
C ALA A 69 -11.40 14.56 10.96
N GLU A 70 -12.18 15.34 10.18
CA GLU A 70 -11.64 16.21 9.12
C GLU A 70 -10.74 17.33 9.68
N VAL A 71 -10.77 17.56 11.01
CA VAL A 71 -9.80 18.43 11.69
C VAL A 71 -8.36 17.90 11.62
N PHE A 72 -8.14 16.62 11.35
CA PHE A 72 -6.80 16.02 11.23
C PHE A 72 -6.17 16.28 9.86
N SER A 73 -5.99 17.57 9.57
CA SER A 73 -5.25 18.11 8.43
C SER A 73 -4.12 19.03 8.91
N GLN A 74 -3.03 19.16 8.15
CA GLN A 74 -1.93 20.07 8.54
C GLN A 74 -2.42 21.51 8.74
N GLU A 75 -3.38 21.96 7.94
CA GLU A 75 -3.96 23.30 8.05
C GLU A 75 -4.61 23.52 9.42
N ASN A 76 -5.39 22.55 9.87
CA ASN A 76 -6.13 22.61 11.12
C ASN A 76 -5.22 22.33 12.31
N LEU A 77 -4.34 21.33 12.24
CA LEU A 77 -3.53 20.90 13.38
C LEU A 77 -2.38 21.86 13.71
N LYS A 78 -1.81 22.59 12.74
CA LYS A 78 -0.71 23.54 12.99
C LYS A 78 -1.04 24.64 13.99
N GLN A 79 -2.32 24.89 14.22
CA GLN A 79 -2.79 25.91 15.13
C GLN A 79 -2.85 25.44 16.59
N PHE A 80 -2.79 24.12 16.85
CA PHE A 80 -2.88 23.53 18.18
C PHE A 80 -1.52 23.09 18.68
N ASN A 81 -1.29 23.29 19.97
CA ASN A 81 -0.10 22.81 20.67
C ASN A 81 -0.34 21.46 21.34
N VAL A 82 -1.59 21.20 21.77
CA VAL A 82 -2.00 19.96 22.45
C VAL A 82 -3.28 19.44 21.83
N ILE A 83 -3.35 18.13 21.63
CA ILE A 83 -4.57 17.41 21.25
C ILE A 83 -4.88 16.43 22.38
N ILE A 84 -6.10 16.53 22.90
CA ILE A 84 -6.64 15.67 23.95
C ILE A 84 -7.57 14.65 23.28
N PHE A 85 -7.27 13.36 23.41
CA PHE A 85 -8.22 12.29 23.13
C PHE A 85 -9.01 12.04 24.40
N LEU A 86 -10.22 12.61 24.45
CA LEU A 86 -11.10 12.56 25.61
C LEU A 86 -12.10 11.43 25.44
N CYS A 87 -11.85 10.32 26.11
CA CYS A 87 -12.74 9.15 26.11
C CYS A 87 -13.11 8.65 24.70
N THR A 88 -12.15 8.70 23.76
CA THR A 88 -12.30 8.11 22.41
C THR A 88 -12.38 6.58 22.49
N SER A 89 -12.90 5.91 21.46
CA SER A 89 -12.92 4.44 21.39
C SER A 89 -13.13 3.96 19.96
N GLY A 90 -12.54 2.82 19.59
CA GLY A 90 -12.59 2.26 18.23
C GLY A 90 -11.57 2.92 17.27
N ASP A 91 -11.73 2.71 15.96
CA ASP A 91 -10.86 3.26 14.92
C ASP A 91 -11.46 4.57 14.37
N VAL A 92 -10.98 5.70 14.89
CA VAL A 92 -11.64 7.01 14.76
C VAL A 92 -11.04 7.86 13.61
N LEU A 93 -9.83 7.53 13.16
CA LEU A 93 -9.09 8.17 12.08
C LEU A 93 -8.87 7.20 10.91
N ASN A 94 -8.89 7.72 9.67
CA ASN A 94 -8.43 6.99 8.49
C ASN A 94 -6.91 7.11 8.29
N ASP A 95 -6.32 6.34 7.36
CA ASP A 95 -4.87 6.32 7.06
C ASP A 95 -4.26 7.72 6.85
N ALA A 96 -4.97 8.62 6.15
CA ALA A 96 -4.48 9.98 5.87
C ALA A 96 -4.46 10.85 7.14
N GLN A 97 -5.51 10.75 7.94
CA GLN A 97 -5.66 11.45 9.23
C GLN A 97 -4.67 10.92 10.27
N GLN A 98 -4.46 9.60 10.32
CA GLN A 98 -3.43 8.96 11.13
C GLN A 98 -2.04 9.51 10.79
N LEU A 99 -1.67 9.53 9.51
CA LEU A 99 -0.38 10.05 9.06
C LEU A 99 -0.20 11.54 9.42
N GLU A 100 -1.25 12.34 9.30
CA GLU A 100 -1.21 13.75 9.70
C GLU A 100 -1.06 13.92 11.21
N PHE A 101 -1.73 13.08 12.00
CA PHE A 101 -1.55 13.10 13.44
C PHE A 101 -0.11 12.77 13.84
N GLN A 102 0.53 11.78 13.19
CA GLN A 102 1.97 11.52 13.38
C GLN A 102 2.82 12.74 13.03
N ARG A 103 2.56 13.36 11.86
CA ARG A 103 3.25 14.59 11.42
C ARG A 103 3.20 15.67 12.48
N TRP A 104 2.03 15.89 13.05
CA TRP A 104 1.82 16.90 14.07
C TRP A 104 2.56 16.58 15.38
N VAL A 105 2.57 15.32 15.84
CA VAL A 105 3.37 14.90 17.01
C VAL A 105 4.86 15.10 16.76
N GLN A 106 5.36 14.68 15.59
CA GLN A 106 6.77 14.86 15.20
C GLN A 106 7.19 16.33 15.05
N ALA A 107 6.25 17.20 14.66
CA ALA A 107 6.45 18.65 14.63
C ALA A 107 6.52 19.28 16.04
N GLY A 108 6.38 18.48 17.10
CA GLY A 108 6.47 18.90 18.51
C GLY A 108 5.12 19.02 19.23
N GLY A 109 4.04 18.51 18.63
CA GLY A 109 2.71 18.47 19.23
C GLY A 109 2.64 17.61 20.49
N GLY A 110 1.83 18.04 21.46
CA GLY A 110 1.62 17.35 22.74
C GLY A 110 0.36 16.48 22.77
N PHE A 111 0.48 15.20 23.03
CA PHE A 111 -0.67 14.29 23.15
C PHE A 111 -1.10 14.12 24.61
N VAL A 112 -2.42 14.14 24.84
CA VAL A 112 -3.05 13.83 26.13
C VAL A 112 -4.14 12.78 25.88
N GLY A 113 -4.00 11.59 26.45
CA GLY A 113 -5.05 10.57 26.46
C GLY A 113 -5.76 10.51 27.81
N ILE A 114 -7.09 10.50 27.80
CA ILE A 114 -7.91 10.39 29.02
C ILE A 114 -8.84 9.18 28.91
N HIS A 115 -8.83 8.35 29.95
CA HIS A 115 -9.65 7.15 30.12
C HIS A 115 -9.55 6.18 28.93
N SER A 116 -10.57 6.12 28.07
CA SER A 116 -10.66 5.15 26.97
C SER A 116 -9.81 5.48 25.75
N ALA A 117 -8.94 6.50 25.80
CA ALA A 117 -7.96 6.74 24.74
C ALA A 117 -7.05 5.53 24.44
N THR A 118 -6.89 4.58 25.37
CA THR A 118 -6.19 3.29 25.17
C THR A 118 -7.05 2.21 24.49
N ASP A 119 -8.35 2.43 24.36
CA ASP A 119 -9.34 1.61 23.63
C ASP A 119 -9.59 2.16 22.21
N THR A 120 -8.57 2.79 21.62
CA THR A 120 -8.64 3.53 20.35
C THR A 120 -7.52 3.08 19.41
N GLU A 121 -7.77 2.99 18.10
CA GLU A 121 -6.79 2.70 17.03
C GLU A 121 -5.97 1.40 17.24
N TYR A 122 -6.66 0.26 17.40
CA TYR A 122 -6.01 -1.03 17.71
C TYR A 122 -5.14 -1.57 16.59
N ASP A 123 -5.50 -1.27 15.35
CA ASP A 123 -4.80 -1.74 14.15
C ASP A 123 -3.65 -0.80 13.73
N TRP A 124 -3.35 0.21 14.56
CA TRP A 124 -2.29 1.18 14.32
C TRP A 124 -1.18 1.09 15.40
N PRO A 125 -0.13 0.25 15.18
CA PRO A 125 0.90 0.01 16.19
C PRO A 125 1.63 1.26 16.69
N TRP A 126 1.82 2.26 15.83
CA TRP A 126 2.45 3.52 16.22
C TRP A 126 1.64 4.26 17.29
N TYR A 127 0.30 4.22 17.22
CA TYR A 127 -0.54 4.83 18.25
C TYR A 127 -0.40 4.13 19.60
N ASN A 128 -0.23 2.80 19.62
CA ASN A 128 0.08 2.08 20.86
C ASN A 128 1.35 2.61 21.53
N GLU A 129 2.38 2.88 20.72
CA GLU A 129 3.62 3.45 21.22
C GLU A 129 3.42 4.89 21.69
N LEU A 130 2.58 5.69 21.02
CA LEU A 130 2.24 7.03 21.48
C LEU A 130 1.50 7.02 22.84
N VAL A 131 0.39 6.29 22.92
CA VAL A 131 -0.51 6.28 24.10
C VAL A 131 0.11 5.51 25.27
N GLY A 132 0.92 4.49 25.00
CA GLY A 132 1.71 3.76 26.00
C GLY A 132 1.19 2.36 26.36
N GLY A 133 0.06 1.92 25.80
CA GLY A 133 -0.50 0.58 25.96
C GLY A 133 -1.94 0.47 25.47
N TYR A 134 -2.41 -0.77 25.31
CA TYR A 134 -3.77 -1.03 24.87
C TYR A 134 -4.67 -1.44 26.02
N PHE A 135 -5.94 -1.06 25.94
CA PHE A 135 -6.99 -1.62 26.79
C PHE A 135 -7.10 -3.14 26.58
N ALA A 136 -7.27 -3.86 27.69
CA ALA A 136 -7.45 -5.30 27.73
C ALA A 136 -8.80 -5.73 28.33
N GLY A 137 -9.38 -4.91 29.20
CA GLY A 137 -10.62 -5.20 29.91
C GLY A 137 -10.72 -4.39 31.21
N HIS A 138 -11.86 -4.47 31.90
CA HIS A 138 -12.07 -3.87 33.22
C HIS A 138 -13.07 -4.71 34.04
N PRO A 139 -13.13 -4.58 35.37
CA PRO A 139 -14.18 -5.17 36.18
C PRO A 139 -15.56 -4.55 35.87
N PRO A 140 -16.69 -5.22 36.18
CA PRO A 140 -18.01 -4.66 35.92
C PRO A 140 -18.29 -3.37 36.72
N GLY A 141 -18.58 -2.28 36.01
CA GLY A 141 -19.00 -1.01 36.60
C GLY A 141 -17.87 -0.25 37.32
N VAL A 142 -18.27 0.79 38.07
CA VAL A 142 -17.35 1.63 38.84
C VAL A 142 -17.21 1.12 40.27
N SER A 143 -16.02 1.22 40.83
CA SER A 143 -15.74 0.78 42.21
C SER A 143 -14.71 1.68 42.89
N GLU A 144 -14.73 1.71 44.22
CA GLU A 144 -13.72 2.43 45.00
C GLU A 144 -12.40 1.65 44.99
N ALA A 145 -11.28 2.34 44.77
CA ALA A 145 -9.93 1.78 44.87
C ALA A 145 -8.94 2.83 45.39
N VAL A 146 -7.78 2.34 45.86
CA VAL A 146 -6.65 3.14 46.30
C VAL A 146 -5.65 3.30 45.16
N ILE A 147 -5.33 4.55 44.84
CA ILE A 147 -4.28 4.92 43.88
C ILE A 147 -3.05 5.36 44.65
N GLU A 148 -1.91 4.75 44.35
CA GLU A 148 -0.61 5.10 44.91
C GLU A 148 0.11 6.09 43.99
N ARG A 149 0.58 7.20 44.57
CA ARG A 149 1.42 8.17 43.85
C ARG A 149 2.84 7.64 43.73
N VAL A 150 3.27 7.37 42.50
CA VAL A 150 4.60 6.82 42.20
C VAL A 150 5.65 7.92 42.06
N ASP A 151 5.32 8.96 41.29
CA ASP A 151 6.21 10.11 41.09
C ASP A 151 5.64 11.33 41.85
N PRO A 152 6.28 11.77 42.96
CA PRO A 152 5.84 12.93 43.71
C PRO A 152 6.35 14.27 43.16
N GLU A 153 7.28 14.27 42.20
CA GLU A 153 7.91 15.48 41.67
C GLU A 153 7.25 15.96 40.37
N HIS A 154 6.65 15.05 39.61
CA HIS A 154 6.00 15.39 38.35
C HIS A 154 4.85 16.39 38.54
N ILE A 155 4.72 17.32 37.60
CA ILE A 155 3.80 18.46 37.69
C ILE A 155 2.33 18.07 37.79
N SER A 156 1.95 16.89 37.26
CA SER A 156 0.58 16.37 37.34
C SER A 156 0.30 15.56 38.61
N THR A 157 1.28 15.28 39.47
CA THR A 157 1.08 14.40 40.64
C THR A 157 1.60 15.00 41.95
N ARG A 158 2.44 16.04 41.92
CA ARG A 158 3.02 16.66 43.12
C ARG A 158 2.01 17.16 44.16
N HIS A 159 0.81 17.57 43.73
CA HIS A 159 -0.29 18.02 44.60
C HIS A 159 -1.13 16.86 45.16
N LEU A 160 -1.05 15.67 44.56
CA LEU A 160 -1.83 14.51 44.99
C LEU A 160 -1.30 13.94 46.31
N PRO A 161 -2.18 13.38 47.17
CA PRO A 161 -1.73 12.63 48.35
C PRO A 161 -0.96 11.36 47.94
N GLU A 162 -0.17 10.82 48.86
CA GLU A 162 0.57 9.56 48.63
C GLU A 162 -0.36 8.39 48.28
N LYS A 163 -1.52 8.35 48.96
CA LYS A 163 -2.62 7.43 48.66
C LYS A 163 -3.88 8.24 48.39
N TRP A 164 -4.46 8.04 47.22
CA TRP A 164 -5.66 8.73 46.75
C TRP A 164 -6.78 7.72 46.55
N VAL A 165 -7.81 7.78 47.40
CA VAL A 165 -8.98 6.90 47.29
C VAL A 165 -9.99 7.54 46.34
N ARG A 166 -10.45 6.79 45.35
CA ARG A 166 -11.38 7.25 44.32
C ARG A 166 -12.35 6.16 43.92
N THR A 167 -13.49 6.56 43.36
CA THR A 167 -14.39 5.68 42.62
C THR A 167 -14.30 6.00 41.13
N ASP A 168 -13.93 5.01 40.32
CA ASP A 168 -13.83 5.12 38.86
C ASP A 168 -14.00 3.72 38.21
N GLU A 169 -13.88 3.62 36.89
CA GLU A 169 -13.75 2.35 36.17
C GLU A 169 -12.27 2.00 35.95
N TRP A 170 -11.86 0.81 36.40
CA TRP A 170 -10.44 0.44 36.49
C TRP A 170 -9.99 -0.43 35.31
N TYR A 171 -9.27 0.18 34.37
CA TYR A 171 -8.76 -0.51 33.17
C TYR A 171 -7.56 -1.41 33.46
N ASN A 172 -7.59 -2.61 32.88
CA ASN A 172 -6.44 -3.50 32.72
C ASN A 172 -5.83 -3.27 31.33
N PHE A 173 -4.50 -3.38 31.23
CA PHE A 173 -3.76 -3.06 30.01
C PHE A 173 -2.98 -4.27 29.46
N LYS A 174 -2.80 -4.30 28.14
CA LYS A 174 -1.90 -5.21 27.43
C LYS A 174 -0.86 -4.40 26.64
N LYS A 175 0.32 -4.99 26.41
CA LYS A 175 1.42 -4.38 25.63
C LYS A 175 1.86 -2.99 26.14
N LEU A 176 1.94 -2.80 27.46
CA LEU A 176 2.55 -1.59 28.03
C LEU A 176 3.99 -1.45 27.53
N ILE A 177 4.32 -0.29 26.99
CA ILE A 177 5.66 -0.05 26.44
C ILE A 177 6.66 0.31 27.56
N PRO A 178 7.89 -0.24 27.55
CA PRO A 178 8.87 -0.02 28.62
C PRO A 178 9.38 1.41 28.77
N THR A 179 9.22 2.26 27.74
CA THR A 179 9.72 3.63 27.69
C THR A 179 8.89 4.62 28.52
N THR A 180 7.74 4.20 29.03
CA THR A 180 6.85 5.06 29.83
C THR A 180 7.33 5.27 31.26
N HIS A 181 7.20 6.50 31.75
CA HIS A 181 7.45 6.87 33.13
C HIS A 181 6.14 6.85 33.93
N LYS A 182 6.05 5.97 34.93
CA LYS A 182 4.84 5.75 35.73
C LYS A 182 4.62 6.90 36.71
N LEU A 183 3.40 7.44 36.74
CA LEU A 183 2.98 8.53 37.62
C LEU A 183 2.10 8.03 38.77
N LEU A 184 1.12 7.18 38.45
CA LEU A 184 0.14 6.63 39.38
C LEU A 184 0.06 5.12 39.19
N ASN A 185 -0.10 4.38 40.29
CA ASN A 185 -0.25 2.93 40.30
C ASN A 185 -1.52 2.55 41.07
N LEU A 186 -2.31 1.63 40.55
CA LEU A 186 -3.54 1.17 41.19
C LEU A 186 -3.22 0.01 42.17
N ASP A 187 -3.74 0.11 43.39
CA ASP A 187 -3.61 -0.95 44.39
C ASP A 187 -4.70 -2.01 44.18
N GLU A 188 -4.37 -3.09 43.48
CA GLU A 188 -5.28 -4.23 43.27
C GLU A 188 -5.69 -4.95 44.57
N GLY A 189 -5.04 -4.68 45.71
CA GLY A 189 -5.48 -5.17 47.00
C GLY A 189 -6.71 -4.43 47.56
N SER A 190 -7.08 -3.30 46.96
CA SER A 190 -8.16 -2.42 47.42
C SER A 190 -9.50 -2.60 46.69
N TYR A 191 -9.54 -3.35 45.59
CA TYR A 191 -10.74 -3.60 44.78
C TYR A 191 -10.70 -4.99 44.13
N GLU A 192 -11.80 -5.44 43.51
CA GLU A 192 -11.87 -6.73 42.81
C GLU A 192 -11.76 -6.58 41.28
N GLY A 193 -11.06 -7.51 40.61
CA GLY A 193 -11.01 -7.62 39.15
C GLY A 193 -9.77 -7.01 38.46
N GLY A 194 -8.75 -6.63 39.21
CA GLY A 194 -7.42 -6.33 38.67
C GLY A 194 -6.72 -7.56 38.07
N ALA A 195 -5.97 -7.37 36.99
CA ALA A 195 -5.29 -8.43 36.24
C ALA A 195 -3.79 -8.14 35.95
N MET A 196 -3.25 -7.06 36.52
CA MET A 196 -1.91 -6.53 36.31
C MET A 196 -0.96 -6.84 37.49
N GLY A 197 -1.51 -7.20 38.65
CA GLY A 197 -0.77 -7.47 39.88
C GLY A 197 -0.21 -6.19 40.51
N LYS A 198 0.96 -6.30 41.15
CA LYS A 198 1.58 -5.16 41.88
C LYS A 198 1.99 -3.98 40.99
N ASN A 199 2.08 -4.20 39.68
CA ASN A 199 2.52 -3.20 38.72
C ASN A 199 1.38 -2.85 37.77
N HIS A 200 0.45 -2.04 38.27
CA HIS A 200 -0.74 -1.58 37.56
C HIS A 200 -0.69 -0.06 37.36
N PRO A 201 0.18 0.44 36.46
CA PRO A 201 0.21 1.87 36.18
C PRO A 201 -1.13 2.31 35.56
N ILE A 202 -1.67 3.42 36.06
CA ILE A 202 -2.91 4.02 35.55
C ILE A 202 -2.72 5.47 35.11
N ALA A 203 -1.52 6.03 35.27
CA ALA A 203 -1.13 7.27 34.60
C ALA A 203 0.37 7.24 34.34
N TRP A 204 0.79 7.78 33.19
CA TRP A 204 2.19 7.81 32.78
C TRP A 204 2.48 8.92 31.78
N TYR A 205 3.76 9.15 31.52
CA TYR A 205 4.22 10.09 30.51
C TYR A 205 5.50 9.59 29.82
N HIS A 206 5.80 10.14 28.64
CA HIS A 206 7.10 10.01 27.98
C HIS A 206 7.28 11.05 26.87
N GLU A 207 8.50 11.17 26.36
CA GLU A 207 8.76 11.80 25.07
C GLU A 207 8.62 10.73 23.99
N PHE A 208 7.91 11.05 22.91
CA PHE A 208 7.65 10.09 21.85
C PHE A 208 7.65 10.79 20.50
N ASP A 209 8.50 10.28 19.61
CA ASP A 209 8.55 10.65 18.18
C ASP A 209 8.48 12.17 17.96
N GLY A 210 9.38 12.93 18.58
CA GLY A 210 9.46 14.40 18.49
C GLY A 210 8.49 15.20 19.39
N GLY A 211 7.44 14.55 19.90
CA GLY A 211 6.43 15.13 20.78
C GLY A 211 6.52 14.66 22.23
N ARG A 212 5.51 15.01 23.02
CA ARG A 212 5.32 14.59 24.43
C ARG A 212 3.94 13.98 24.59
N ALA A 213 3.87 12.82 25.23
CA ALA A 213 2.62 12.14 25.51
C ALA A 213 2.41 11.96 27.01
N TRP A 214 1.19 12.23 27.45
CA TRP A 214 0.71 12.00 28.81
C TRP A 214 -0.61 11.26 28.76
N TYR A 215 -0.78 10.28 29.64
CA TYR A 215 -2.00 9.48 29.72
C TYR A 215 -2.46 9.30 31.16
N THR A 216 -3.79 9.27 31.35
CA THR A 216 -4.44 8.82 32.58
C THR A 216 -5.64 7.93 32.26
N ALA A 217 -5.77 6.82 32.98
CA ALA A 217 -6.91 5.89 32.89
C ALA A 217 -8.14 6.41 33.64
N LEU A 218 -8.01 7.49 34.39
CA LEU A 218 -9.08 8.14 35.13
C LEU A 218 -10.00 8.92 34.18
N GLY A 219 -11.25 9.14 34.59
CA GLY A 219 -12.20 10.01 33.86
C GLY A 219 -13.40 9.29 33.26
N HIS A 220 -13.73 8.08 33.70
CA HIS A 220 -14.94 7.38 33.27
C HIS A 220 -16.22 8.12 33.70
N THR A 221 -16.22 8.62 34.95
CA THR A 221 -17.42 9.16 35.60
C THR A 221 -17.58 10.66 35.35
N PRO A 222 -18.81 11.16 35.11
CA PRO A 222 -19.09 12.60 35.07
C PRO A 222 -18.56 13.37 36.29
N GLU A 223 -18.65 12.78 37.48
CA GLU A 223 -18.26 13.39 38.75
C GLU A 223 -16.77 13.72 38.80
N THR A 224 -15.92 12.92 38.12
CA THR A 224 -14.47 13.11 38.07
C THR A 224 -14.10 14.50 37.54
N TYR A 225 -14.86 15.03 36.58
CA TYR A 225 -14.63 16.34 35.96
C TYR A 225 -15.07 17.53 36.83
N SER A 226 -15.61 17.28 38.02
CA SER A 226 -15.89 18.32 39.03
C SER A 226 -14.91 18.29 40.21
N GLU A 227 -14.01 17.30 40.25
CA GLU A 227 -13.14 17.10 41.41
C GLU A 227 -11.82 17.88 41.33
N PRO A 228 -11.48 18.69 42.35
CA PRO A 228 -10.27 19.52 42.32
C PRO A 228 -8.96 18.77 42.07
N LEU A 229 -8.76 17.60 42.71
CA LEU A 229 -7.51 16.85 42.58
C LEU A 229 -7.31 16.29 41.17
N PHE A 230 -8.38 15.78 40.55
CA PHE A 230 -8.35 15.30 39.17
C PHE A 230 -8.16 16.46 38.17
N LEU A 231 -8.86 17.58 38.38
CA LEU A 231 -8.71 18.76 37.51
C LEU A 231 -7.28 19.31 37.52
N GLU A 232 -6.62 19.33 38.68
CA GLU A 232 -5.21 19.72 38.77
C GLU A 232 -4.25 18.65 38.19
N HIS A 233 -4.61 17.36 38.27
CA HIS A 233 -3.88 16.27 37.61
C HIS A 233 -3.95 16.39 36.08
N ALA A 234 -5.15 16.56 35.52
CA ALA A 234 -5.37 16.75 34.10
C ALA A 234 -4.67 18.03 33.59
N TRP A 235 -4.73 19.12 34.36
CA TRP A 235 -4.00 20.34 34.03
C TRP A 235 -2.48 20.11 33.97
N GLY A 236 -1.90 19.47 34.98
CA GLY A 236 -0.47 19.14 34.94
C GLY A 236 -0.09 18.23 33.77
N GLY A 237 -0.98 17.33 33.35
CA GLY A 237 -0.82 16.52 32.14
C GLY A 237 -0.78 17.35 30.86
N ILE A 238 -1.74 18.27 30.70
CA ILE A 238 -1.79 19.24 29.59
C ILE A 238 -0.53 20.11 29.57
N GLN A 239 -0.05 20.57 30.73
CA GLN A 239 1.19 21.35 30.82
C GLN A 239 2.42 20.56 30.38
N TYR A 240 2.51 19.28 30.77
CA TYR A 240 3.60 18.41 30.35
C TYR A 240 3.59 18.24 28.83
N ALA A 241 2.44 17.88 28.26
CA ALA A 241 2.27 17.68 26.82
C ALA A 241 2.63 18.97 26.05
N ALA A 242 2.11 20.12 26.49
CA ALA A 242 2.40 21.42 25.90
C ALA A 242 3.89 21.80 25.94
N GLY A 243 4.63 21.35 26.95
CA GLY A 243 6.03 21.66 27.17
C GLY A 243 6.30 23.17 27.15
N SER A 244 7.05 23.63 26.14
CA SER A 244 7.39 25.06 26.04
C SER A 244 6.24 25.93 25.51
N GLY A 245 5.12 25.37 25.08
CA GLY A 245 3.99 26.08 24.46
C GLY A 245 4.34 26.71 23.11
N ALA A 246 5.41 26.26 22.46
CA ALA A 246 5.78 26.70 21.12
C ALA A 246 4.78 26.16 20.09
N ALA A 247 4.54 26.93 19.02
CA ALA A 247 3.84 26.43 17.85
C ALA A 247 4.60 25.23 17.29
N VAL A 248 3.86 24.25 16.76
CA VAL A 248 4.45 23.09 16.09
C VAL A 248 5.27 23.56 14.89
N ASP A 249 6.45 22.96 14.73
CA ASP A 249 7.39 23.30 13.68
C ASP A 249 7.41 22.17 12.65
N TYR A 250 6.53 22.28 11.66
CA TYR A 250 6.44 21.32 10.57
C TYR A 250 7.72 21.25 9.71
N SER A 251 8.72 22.10 9.91
CA SER A 251 10.03 21.92 9.27
C SER A 251 10.89 20.85 9.94
N ARG A 252 10.54 20.45 11.18
CA ARG A 252 11.26 19.41 11.95
C ARG A 252 10.79 17.98 11.67
N HIS A 253 9.76 17.80 10.86
CA HIS A 253 9.15 16.49 10.63
C HIS A 253 10.11 15.50 9.96
N THR A 254 10.12 14.27 10.47
CA THR A 254 10.67 13.06 9.83
C THR A 254 9.54 12.16 9.33
N VAL A 255 8.40 12.76 8.91
CA VAL A 255 7.27 12.05 8.30
C VAL A 255 7.17 12.42 6.83
N ALA A 256 6.61 11.50 6.05
CA ALA A 256 6.39 11.67 4.62
C ALA A 256 5.73 13.00 4.28
N PRO A 257 5.96 13.56 3.09
CA PRO A 257 5.16 14.67 2.59
C PRO A 257 3.68 14.24 2.49
N PRO A 258 2.73 15.18 2.60
CA PRO A 258 1.32 14.88 2.35
C PRO A 258 1.13 14.18 0.99
N GLU A 259 0.32 13.13 0.96
CA GLU A 259 0.09 12.33 -0.27
C GLU A 259 -0.38 13.20 -1.43
N ASN A 260 -1.20 14.21 -1.15
CA ASN A 260 -1.71 15.16 -2.14
C ASN A 260 -0.63 16.07 -2.77
N ARG A 261 0.64 15.95 -2.36
CA ARG A 261 1.80 16.53 -3.08
C ARG A 261 2.29 15.64 -4.22
N PHE A 262 1.81 14.41 -4.32
CA PHE A 262 2.14 13.49 -5.38
C PHE A 262 0.96 13.33 -6.33
N GLY A 263 1.22 13.46 -7.63
CA GLY A 263 0.23 13.26 -8.68
C GLY A 263 0.62 12.11 -9.60
N LYS A 264 -0.33 11.22 -9.89
CA LYS A 264 -0.17 10.16 -10.89
C LYS A 264 -0.50 10.69 -12.28
N VAL A 265 0.50 10.92 -13.12
CA VAL A 265 0.33 11.38 -14.51
C VAL A 265 0.56 10.23 -15.48
N VAL A 266 -0.48 9.80 -16.18
CA VAL A 266 -0.37 8.79 -17.25
C VAL A 266 0.24 9.43 -18.50
N LEU A 267 1.39 8.91 -18.93
CA LEU A 267 2.13 9.38 -20.11
C LEU A 267 1.83 8.54 -21.35
N ALA A 268 1.56 7.25 -21.14
CA ALA A 268 1.11 6.30 -22.15
C ALA A 268 0.25 5.22 -21.48
N ASP A 269 -0.69 4.66 -22.23
CA ASP A 269 -1.58 3.58 -21.82
C ASP A 269 -1.71 2.53 -22.93
N ASN A 270 -2.52 1.50 -22.69
CA ASN A 270 -2.74 0.40 -23.63
C ASN A 270 -1.43 -0.33 -24.05
N LEU A 271 -0.50 -0.48 -23.10
CA LEU A 271 0.78 -1.15 -23.33
C LEU A 271 0.61 -2.69 -23.36
N ASN A 272 1.53 -3.35 -24.06
CA ASN A 272 1.51 -4.81 -24.22
C ASN A 272 2.61 -5.47 -23.39
N GLU A 273 2.30 -5.77 -22.13
CA GLU A 273 3.24 -6.41 -21.19
C GLU A 273 4.56 -5.63 -21.04
N PRO A 274 4.52 -4.37 -20.53
CA PRO A 274 5.72 -3.59 -20.31
C PRO A 274 6.62 -4.24 -19.24
N MET A 275 7.94 -4.20 -19.41
CA MET A 275 8.89 -4.96 -18.59
C MET A 275 9.86 -4.07 -17.79
N GLU A 276 10.70 -3.26 -18.45
CA GLU A 276 11.73 -2.43 -17.82
C GLU A 276 11.86 -1.09 -18.57
N LEU A 277 12.21 -0.01 -17.85
CA LEU A 277 12.37 1.35 -18.34
C LEU A 277 13.73 1.93 -17.95
N ASP A 278 14.21 2.89 -18.74
CA ASP A 278 15.40 3.69 -18.42
C ASP A 278 15.32 5.07 -19.12
N PHE A 279 16.29 5.93 -18.88
CA PHE A 279 16.34 7.30 -19.39
C PHE A 279 17.49 7.51 -20.37
N LEU A 280 17.17 8.12 -21.52
CA LEU A 280 18.18 8.67 -22.41
C LEU A 280 18.68 10.02 -21.83
N PRO A 281 19.94 10.43 -22.10
CA PRO A 281 20.51 11.67 -21.56
C PRO A 281 19.75 12.96 -21.94
N ASP A 282 18.91 12.91 -22.97
CA ASP A 282 18.07 14.03 -23.40
C ASP A 282 16.71 14.08 -22.68
N GLY A 283 16.50 13.22 -21.68
CA GLY A 283 15.30 13.16 -20.84
C GLY A 283 14.15 12.34 -21.42
N LYS A 284 14.34 11.67 -22.57
CA LYS A 284 13.35 10.72 -23.09
C LYS A 284 13.35 9.45 -22.24
N VAL A 285 12.16 8.86 -22.10
CA VAL A 285 12.00 7.56 -21.43
C VAL A 285 12.07 6.48 -22.49
N ILE A 286 12.98 5.54 -22.36
CA ILE A 286 13.03 4.32 -23.17
C ILE A 286 12.49 3.15 -22.34
N PHE A 287 11.68 2.28 -22.93
CA PHE A 287 11.12 1.13 -22.23
C PHE A 287 10.82 -0.01 -23.20
N ILE A 288 10.68 -1.21 -22.65
CA ILE A 288 10.48 -2.45 -23.42
C ILE A 288 9.17 -3.15 -23.06
N GLU A 289 8.67 -3.92 -24.03
CA GLU A 289 7.53 -4.82 -23.88
C GLU A 289 7.98 -6.26 -24.12
N ARG A 290 7.42 -7.22 -23.38
CA ARG A 290 7.87 -8.63 -23.38
C ARG A 290 7.90 -9.27 -24.77
N HIS A 291 6.99 -8.86 -25.65
CA HIS A 291 6.92 -9.35 -27.04
C HIS A 291 7.94 -8.71 -27.99
N GLY A 292 8.95 -7.99 -27.49
CA GLY A 292 10.09 -7.51 -28.27
C GLY A 292 10.03 -6.05 -28.72
N ALA A 293 8.97 -5.30 -28.38
CA ALA A 293 8.90 -3.89 -28.76
C ALA A 293 9.81 -3.04 -27.86
N ILE A 294 10.61 -2.18 -28.48
CA ILE A 294 11.40 -1.13 -27.82
C ILE A 294 10.74 0.21 -28.14
N LYS A 295 10.39 0.96 -27.11
CA LYS A 295 9.60 2.19 -27.21
C LYS A 295 10.31 3.36 -26.57
N VAL A 296 10.07 4.55 -27.11
CA VAL A 296 10.56 5.80 -26.55
C VAL A 296 9.41 6.78 -26.38
N TYR A 297 9.24 7.31 -25.18
CA TYR A 297 8.37 8.44 -24.88
C TYR A 297 9.16 9.75 -24.97
N ASP A 298 8.68 10.66 -25.81
CA ASP A 298 9.21 12.01 -25.92
C ASP A 298 8.39 12.97 -25.04
N PRO A 299 8.95 13.54 -23.96
CA PRO A 299 8.21 14.42 -23.07
C PRO A 299 7.87 15.78 -23.68
N ILE A 300 8.58 16.22 -24.73
CA ILE A 300 8.30 17.47 -25.46
C ILE A 300 7.11 17.25 -26.39
N LEU A 301 7.13 16.17 -27.15
CA LEU A 301 6.08 15.83 -28.11
C LEU A 301 4.88 15.13 -27.47
N LYS A 302 5.02 14.69 -26.21
CA LYS A 302 4.03 13.93 -25.44
C LYS A 302 3.50 12.72 -26.20
N ARG A 303 4.40 11.95 -26.81
CA ARG A 303 4.04 10.78 -27.62
C ARG A 303 5.03 9.64 -27.44
N VAL A 304 4.52 8.42 -27.55
CA VAL A 304 5.32 7.20 -27.64
C VAL A 304 5.58 6.86 -29.10
N LYS A 305 6.79 6.38 -29.38
CA LYS A 305 7.17 5.79 -30.66
C LYS A 305 7.79 4.41 -30.41
N THR A 306 7.32 3.38 -31.09
CA THR A 306 8.07 2.13 -31.23
C THR A 306 9.26 2.37 -32.15
N ILE A 307 10.46 2.18 -31.63
CA ILE A 307 11.72 2.43 -32.35
C ILE A 307 12.32 1.14 -32.91
N GLN A 308 11.96 -0.02 -32.36
CA GLN A 308 12.34 -1.32 -32.86
C GLN A 308 11.35 -2.40 -32.40
N GLN A 309 11.19 -3.45 -33.20
CA GLN A 309 10.49 -4.68 -32.85
C GLN A 309 11.47 -5.85 -33.01
N LEU A 310 12.03 -6.32 -31.90
CA LEU A 310 12.94 -7.46 -31.89
C LEU A 310 12.17 -8.78 -32.00
N GLU A 311 12.76 -9.72 -32.71
CA GLU A 311 12.29 -11.10 -32.77
C GLU A 311 12.82 -11.85 -31.55
N VAL A 312 11.90 -12.27 -30.66
CA VAL A 312 12.23 -12.96 -29.42
C VAL A 312 11.31 -14.15 -29.25
N SER A 313 11.75 -15.18 -28.53
CA SER A 313 10.83 -16.19 -28.04
C SER A 313 9.95 -15.58 -26.95
N SER A 314 8.63 -15.59 -27.10
CA SER A 314 7.68 -15.11 -26.09
C SER A 314 6.83 -16.23 -25.46
N THR A 315 7.27 -17.47 -25.60
CA THR A 315 6.63 -18.65 -25.00
C THR A 315 6.86 -18.69 -23.50
N LEU A 316 5.87 -19.14 -22.71
CA LEU A 316 5.96 -19.17 -21.24
C LEU A 316 6.23 -17.76 -20.69
N GLU A 317 7.32 -17.56 -19.95
CA GLU A 317 7.74 -16.26 -19.39
C GLU A 317 8.90 -15.62 -20.17
N ASP A 318 9.33 -16.24 -21.28
CA ASP A 318 10.38 -15.70 -22.14
C ASP A 318 9.93 -14.43 -22.87
N GLY A 319 10.89 -13.64 -23.33
CA GLY A 319 10.64 -12.44 -24.11
C GLY A 319 11.82 -11.47 -24.13
N LEU A 320 11.53 -10.20 -24.38
CA LEU A 320 12.43 -9.09 -24.09
C LEU A 320 12.20 -8.64 -22.64
N LEU A 321 13.16 -8.93 -21.76
CA LEU A 321 12.94 -8.94 -20.31
C LEU A 321 13.64 -7.79 -19.59
N GLY A 322 14.80 -7.37 -20.10
CA GLY A 322 15.55 -6.28 -19.49
C GLY A 322 16.20 -5.30 -20.45
N LEU A 323 16.41 -4.09 -19.94
CA LEU A 323 16.91 -2.91 -20.65
C LEU A 323 17.80 -2.09 -19.71
N ALA A 324 18.99 -1.72 -20.17
CA ALA A 324 19.81 -0.70 -19.51
C ALA A 324 20.49 0.23 -20.53
N VAL A 325 20.56 1.51 -20.21
CA VAL A 325 21.28 2.55 -20.93
C VAL A 325 22.70 2.65 -20.35
N ASP A 326 23.73 2.69 -21.20
CA ASP A 326 25.10 2.83 -20.71
C ASP A 326 25.28 4.16 -19.94
N PRO A 327 25.98 4.18 -18.77
CA PRO A 327 26.23 5.43 -18.06
C PRO A 327 26.98 6.49 -18.89
N ASP A 328 27.77 6.08 -19.89
CA ASP A 328 28.47 6.93 -20.86
C ASP A 328 27.71 7.06 -22.20
N PHE A 329 26.39 6.86 -22.22
CA PHE A 329 25.55 6.88 -23.42
C PHE A 329 25.75 8.11 -24.30
N TYR A 330 26.04 9.28 -23.71
CA TYR A 330 26.29 10.51 -24.45
C TYR A 330 27.46 10.37 -25.44
N SER A 331 28.44 9.52 -25.13
CA SER A 331 29.63 9.29 -25.95
C SER A 331 29.54 8.04 -26.81
N ASN A 332 28.96 6.95 -26.27
CA ASN A 332 29.01 5.65 -26.94
C ASN A 332 27.68 5.22 -27.59
N HIS A 333 26.56 5.82 -27.18
CA HIS A 333 25.20 5.45 -27.58
C HIS A 333 24.85 3.97 -27.36
N TRP A 334 25.40 3.32 -26.33
CA TRP A 334 25.17 1.89 -26.11
C TRP A 334 23.91 1.61 -25.27
N LEU A 335 23.15 0.61 -25.72
CA LEU A 335 22.04 0.02 -24.99
C LEU A 335 22.32 -1.45 -24.75
N TYR A 336 21.84 -1.97 -23.64
CA TYR A 336 21.97 -3.35 -23.25
C TYR A 336 20.58 -3.96 -23.14
N LEU A 337 20.41 -5.16 -23.67
CA LEU A 337 19.14 -5.89 -23.63
C LEU A 337 19.37 -7.29 -23.07
N PHE A 338 18.46 -7.72 -22.21
CA PHE A 338 18.29 -9.11 -21.81
C PHE A 338 17.07 -9.66 -22.55
N TYR A 339 17.27 -10.69 -23.37
CA TYR A 339 16.17 -11.26 -24.14
C TYR A 339 16.31 -12.77 -24.39
N SER A 340 15.18 -13.39 -24.70
CA SER A 340 15.07 -14.81 -25.02
C SER A 340 15.27 -15.04 -26.51
N ASP A 341 16.31 -15.80 -26.85
CA ASP A 341 16.66 -16.13 -28.23
C ASP A 341 15.49 -16.84 -28.94
N PRO A 342 15.08 -16.42 -30.15
CA PRO A 342 13.91 -16.97 -30.81
C PRO A 342 14.08 -18.45 -31.21
N ASP A 343 15.29 -18.88 -31.53
CA ASP A 343 15.57 -20.19 -32.13
C ASP A 343 16.25 -21.16 -31.16
N VAL A 344 17.10 -20.66 -30.28
CA VAL A 344 17.88 -21.44 -29.33
C VAL A 344 17.31 -21.28 -27.93
N ALA A 345 17.25 -22.36 -27.15
CA ALA A 345 16.80 -22.33 -25.75
C ALA A 345 17.87 -21.69 -24.85
N GLN A 346 18.06 -20.38 -24.99
CA GLN A 346 18.97 -19.57 -24.19
C GLN A 346 18.42 -18.14 -24.00
N GLN A 347 18.85 -17.51 -22.91
CA GLN A 347 18.76 -16.07 -22.72
C GLN A 347 20.08 -15.43 -23.19
N ARG A 348 20.00 -14.23 -23.76
CA ARG A 348 21.14 -13.43 -24.20
C ARG A 348 21.15 -12.09 -23.47
N VAL A 349 22.33 -11.69 -23.02
CA VAL A 349 22.62 -10.30 -22.67
C VAL A 349 23.50 -9.76 -23.77
N SER A 350 23.01 -8.75 -24.48
CA SER A 350 23.68 -8.20 -25.66
C SER A 350 23.77 -6.68 -25.59
N ARG A 351 24.84 -6.13 -26.18
CA ARG A 351 25.02 -4.71 -26.43
C ARG A 351 24.52 -4.37 -27.84
N PHE A 352 23.90 -3.21 -27.97
CA PHE A 352 23.48 -2.59 -29.23
C PHE A 352 23.96 -1.14 -29.28
N THR A 353 24.22 -0.61 -30.47
CA THR A 353 24.48 0.83 -30.66
C THR A 353 23.22 1.52 -31.13
N TYR A 354 22.73 2.48 -30.35
CA TYR A 354 21.57 3.31 -30.65
C TYR A 354 21.96 4.43 -31.62
N THR A 355 21.49 4.36 -32.87
CA THR A 355 21.81 5.35 -33.91
C THR A 355 20.54 5.80 -34.62
N ASP A 356 20.49 7.09 -34.99
CA ASP A 356 19.38 7.67 -35.76
C ASP A 356 17.99 7.47 -35.14
N GLY A 357 17.92 7.39 -33.81
CA GLY A 357 16.66 7.22 -33.07
C GLY A 357 16.07 5.82 -33.14
N ALA A 358 16.90 4.80 -33.41
CA ALA A 358 16.51 3.39 -33.51
C ALA A 358 17.57 2.45 -32.90
N VAL A 359 17.13 1.24 -32.56
CA VAL A 359 18.00 0.11 -32.21
C VAL A 359 18.11 -0.78 -33.46
N PRO A 360 19.31 -1.23 -33.86
CA PRO A 360 19.47 -2.09 -35.02
C PRO A 360 18.83 -3.49 -34.81
N PRO A 361 18.64 -4.28 -35.88
CA PRO A 361 18.19 -5.67 -35.76
C PRO A 361 19.23 -6.57 -35.09
N LEU A 362 18.84 -7.79 -34.72
CA LEU A 362 19.71 -8.78 -34.07
C LEU A 362 20.97 -9.15 -34.88
N SER A 363 20.99 -8.92 -36.20
CA SER A 363 22.16 -9.19 -37.03
C SER A 363 23.38 -8.33 -36.68
N ASP A 364 23.18 -7.19 -36.02
CA ASP A 364 24.23 -6.23 -35.64
C ASP A 364 24.47 -6.22 -34.11
N GLU A 365 24.00 -7.25 -33.40
CA GLU A 365 24.17 -7.36 -31.96
C GLU A 365 25.60 -7.77 -31.57
N GLU A 366 25.97 -7.43 -30.35
CA GLU A 366 27.17 -7.96 -29.71
C GLU A 366 26.79 -8.71 -28.44
N VAL A 367 26.92 -10.04 -28.50
CA VAL A 367 26.53 -10.92 -27.39
C VAL A 367 27.60 -10.90 -26.29
N LEU A 368 27.21 -10.47 -25.09
CA LEU A 368 28.09 -10.40 -23.91
C LEU A 368 28.03 -11.68 -23.10
N LEU A 369 26.83 -12.23 -22.91
CA LEU A 369 26.60 -13.43 -22.12
C LEU A 369 25.46 -14.25 -22.70
N THR A 370 25.62 -15.57 -22.62
CA THR A 370 24.58 -16.54 -22.96
C THR A 370 24.28 -17.40 -21.74
N ILE A 371 23.02 -17.44 -21.33
CA ILE A 371 22.55 -18.23 -20.19
C ILE A 371 21.63 -19.34 -20.72
N PRO A 372 21.89 -20.63 -20.44
CA PRO A 372 21.02 -21.69 -20.92
C PRO A 372 19.62 -21.56 -20.29
N THR A 373 18.56 -21.81 -21.06
CA THR A 373 17.21 -21.98 -20.54
C THR A 373 16.61 -23.30 -21.04
N GLN A 374 15.68 -23.88 -20.29
CA GLN A 374 14.82 -24.95 -20.79
C GLN A 374 13.43 -24.37 -21.09
N ARG A 375 12.81 -24.87 -22.17
CA ARG A 375 11.46 -24.48 -22.63
C ARG A 375 10.48 -25.66 -22.64
N ASP A 376 10.87 -26.78 -22.02
CA ASP A 376 10.02 -27.95 -21.89
C ASP A 376 8.93 -27.72 -20.84
N GLU A 377 9.29 -26.97 -19.80
CA GLU A 377 8.47 -26.66 -18.64
C GLU A 377 8.62 -25.16 -18.30
N CYS A 378 7.56 -24.53 -17.79
CA CYS A 378 7.68 -23.23 -17.10
C CYS A 378 8.54 -23.40 -15.83
N CYS A 379 9.20 -22.41 -15.20
CA CYS A 379 8.97 -20.97 -15.15
C CYS A 379 10.26 -20.22 -14.73
N HIS A 380 10.12 -18.92 -14.42
CA HIS A 380 11.10 -18.03 -13.80
C HIS A 380 12.25 -17.64 -14.73
N SER A 381 11.96 -16.75 -15.68
CA SER A 381 12.98 -16.16 -16.54
C SER A 381 13.68 -14.95 -15.89
N ALA A 382 13.02 -14.23 -14.97
CA ALA A 382 13.46 -12.95 -14.40
C ALA A 382 13.85 -11.96 -15.50
N GLY A 383 15.10 -11.46 -15.52
CA GLY A 383 15.70 -10.79 -16.67
C GLY A 383 16.01 -9.32 -16.51
N SER A 384 15.87 -8.73 -15.31
CA SER A 384 16.30 -7.35 -15.05
C SER A 384 17.81 -7.16 -15.21
N ILE A 385 18.19 -6.04 -15.81
CA ILE A 385 19.59 -5.62 -15.92
C ILE A 385 19.73 -4.15 -15.53
N GLN A 386 20.78 -3.80 -14.80
CA GLN A 386 21.02 -2.42 -14.40
C GLN A 386 22.51 -2.16 -14.16
N PHE A 387 22.94 -0.93 -14.45
CA PHE A 387 24.29 -0.49 -14.11
C PHE A 387 24.38 -0.04 -12.66
N GLY A 388 25.38 -0.55 -11.97
CA GLY A 388 25.81 -0.05 -10.66
C GLY A 388 27.03 0.87 -10.75
N PRO A 389 27.62 1.22 -9.58
CA PRO A 389 28.86 1.96 -9.52
C PRO A 389 29.99 1.36 -10.38
N GLU A 390 30.90 2.21 -10.82
CA GLU A 390 32.03 1.84 -11.69
C GLU A 390 31.64 1.21 -13.04
N ARG A 391 30.45 1.49 -13.58
CA ARG A 391 29.93 0.92 -14.84
C ARG A 391 29.90 -0.61 -14.84
N MET A 392 29.56 -1.21 -13.69
CA MET A 392 29.33 -2.65 -13.57
C MET A 392 27.90 -2.98 -13.97
N LEU A 393 27.72 -3.95 -14.86
CA LEU A 393 26.40 -4.42 -15.26
C LEU A 393 25.98 -5.60 -14.37
N TYR A 394 24.85 -5.44 -13.67
CA TYR A 394 24.21 -6.50 -12.90
C TYR A 394 23.10 -7.14 -13.71
N ILE A 395 22.95 -8.46 -13.61
CA ILE A 395 22.07 -9.26 -14.47
C ILE A 395 21.32 -10.29 -13.62
N ALA A 396 20.01 -10.15 -13.53
CA ALA A 396 19.15 -11.06 -12.76
C ALA A 396 18.67 -12.23 -13.62
N THR A 397 18.88 -13.46 -13.15
CA THR A 397 18.47 -14.69 -13.84
C THR A 397 17.59 -15.55 -12.93
N GLY A 398 16.42 -15.94 -13.40
CA GLY A 398 15.56 -16.86 -12.66
C GLY A 398 16.12 -18.30 -12.67
N ASP A 399 15.64 -19.13 -11.76
CA ASP A 399 16.12 -20.50 -11.56
C ASP A 399 15.73 -21.45 -12.70
N ASN A 400 14.83 -21.00 -13.58
CA ASN A 400 14.29 -21.73 -14.73
C ASN A 400 13.69 -23.10 -14.33
N THR A 401 13.06 -23.18 -13.16
CA THR A 401 12.55 -24.43 -12.56
C THR A 401 11.04 -24.42 -12.41
N ASN A 402 10.39 -25.53 -12.76
CA ASN A 402 8.94 -25.69 -12.60
C ASN A 402 8.58 -25.82 -11.11
N PRO A 403 7.76 -24.91 -10.55
CA PRO A 403 7.40 -24.95 -9.14
C PRO A 403 6.21 -25.88 -8.83
N PHE A 404 5.42 -26.28 -9.84
CA PHE A 404 4.07 -26.83 -9.63
C PHE A 404 4.03 -28.30 -9.21
N LYS A 405 5.12 -29.06 -9.37
CA LYS A 405 5.21 -30.48 -8.97
C LYS A 405 5.91 -30.69 -7.61
N SER A 406 5.72 -29.74 -6.70
CA SER A 406 6.35 -29.72 -5.37
C SER A 406 5.34 -29.51 -4.24
N ASP A 407 4.04 -29.59 -4.50
CA ASP A 407 2.96 -29.26 -3.55
C ASP A 407 3.07 -27.84 -2.96
N GLY A 408 3.72 -26.91 -3.69
CA GLY A 408 3.95 -25.53 -3.27
C GLY A 408 5.20 -25.31 -2.42
N TYR A 409 6.00 -26.33 -2.12
CA TYR A 409 7.25 -26.19 -1.36
C TYR A 409 8.46 -26.14 -2.31
N ALA A 410 9.69 -26.25 -1.79
CA ALA A 410 10.89 -26.26 -2.62
C ALA A 410 10.87 -27.39 -3.69
N PRO A 411 11.04 -27.07 -4.99
CA PRO A 411 11.20 -28.06 -6.05
C PRO A 411 12.63 -28.63 -6.02
N ILE A 412 12.82 -29.79 -5.40
CA ILE A 412 14.12 -30.45 -5.21
C ILE A 412 14.12 -31.91 -5.70
N ASP A 413 13.46 -32.18 -6.84
CA ASP A 413 13.23 -33.54 -7.37
C ASP A 413 14.38 -34.04 -8.26
N GLY A 414 15.39 -34.65 -7.64
CA GLY A 414 16.59 -35.18 -8.32
C GLY A 414 16.42 -36.51 -9.07
N ARG A 415 15.19 -36.98 -9.30
CA ARG A 415 14.96 -38.27 -9.98
C ARG A 415 15.27 -38.18 -11.48
N PRO A 416 15.67 -39.29 -12.14
CA PRO A 416 15.83 -39.33 -13.60
C PRO A 416 14.57 -38.82 -14.34
N GLY A 417 14.76 -37.98 -15.36
CA GLY A 417 13.65 -37.38 -16.12
C GLY A 417 12.93 -36.22 -15.42
N ARG A 418 13.35 -35.83 -14.20
CA ARG A 418 12.73 -34.75 -13.42
C ARG A 418 13.60 -33.48 -13.33
N LYS A 419 14.59 -33.34 -14.22
CA LYS A 419 15.53 -32.21 -14.24
C LYS A 419 14.84 -30.83 -14.18
N PRO A 420 13.74 -30.54 -14.90
CA PRO A 420 13.07 -29.24 -14.79
C PRO A 420 12.44 -28.93 -13.43
N PHE A 421 12.35 -29.90 -12.51
CA PHE A 421 11.70 -29.81 -11.19
C PHE A 421 12.69 -29.84 -10.01
N ASP A 422 13.98 -29.60 -10.26
CA ASP A 422 15.02 -29.53 -9.23
C ASP A 422 15.80 -28.21 -9.31
N ALA A 423 15.42 -27.21 -8.50
CA ALA A 423 16.05 -25.90 -8.44
C ALA A 423 17.49 -25.96 -7.92
N ARG A 424 17.91 -27.07 -7.29
CA ARG A 424 19.30 -27.23 -6.85
C ARG A 424 20.26 -27.38 -8.04
N ARG A 425 19.77 -27.75 -9.22
CA ARG A 425 20.59 -27.83 -10.44
C ARG A 425 21.03 -26.45 -10.95
N SER A 426 20.28 -25.40 -10.60
CA SER A 426 20.47 -24.02 -11.05
C SER A 426 20.78 -23.12 -9.86
N ALA A 427 19.77 -22.68 -9.11
CA ALA A 427 19.91 -21.69 -8.04
C ALA A 427 21.00 -22.06 -7.02
N GLY A 428 21.01 -23.31 -6.55
CA GLY A 428 22.01 -23.84 -5.61
C GLY A 428 23.28 -24.41 -6.25
N ASN A 429 23.44 -24.35 -7.58
CA ASN A 429 24.61 -24.89 -8.29
C ASN A 429 25.62 -23.77 -8.56
N THR A 430 26.85 -23.94 -8.08
CA THR A 430 27.93 -22.95 -8.26
C THR A 430 28.44 -22.87 -9.70
N ASN A 431 28.14 -23.89 -10.53
CA ASN A 431 28.57 -24.00 -11.92
C ASN A 431 27.44 -23.69 -12.94
N ASP A 432 26.35 -23.03 -12.50
CA ASP A 432 25.22 -22.63 -13.34
C ASP A 432 24.93 -21.13 -13.18
N LEU A 433 24.53 -20.46 -14.26
CA LEU A 433 24.24 -19.02 -14.26
C LEU A 433 22.79 -18.66 -13.92
N ARG A 434 21.91 -19.65 -13.75
CA ARG A 434 20.48 -19.45 -13.42
C ARG A 434 20.22 -19.42 -11.93
N GLY A 435 19.22 -18.66 -11.51
CA GLY A 435 18.87 -18.44 -10.11
C GLY A 435 19.95 -17.63 -9.40
N LYS A 436 20.41 -16.54 -10.05
CA LYS A 436 21.55 -15.71 -9.65
C LYS A 436 21.24 -14.22 -9.88
N VAL A 437 22.04 -13.37 -9.26
CA VAL A 437 22.38 -12.06 -9.84
C VAL A 437 23.86 -12.10 -10.22
N LEU A 438 24.14 -11.90 -11.50
CA LEU A 438 25.48 -11.88 -12.08
C LEU A 438 26.02 -10.44 -12.11
N ARG A 439 27.34 -10.28 -12.13
CA ARG A 439 27.99 -8.98 -12.26
C ARG A 439 29.20 -9.06 -13.16
N ILE A 440 29.19 -8.25 -14.22
CA ILE A 440 30.26 -8.16 -15.22
C ILE A 440 30.67 -6.70 -15.46
N ARG A 441 31.85 -6.51 -16.05
CA ARG A 441 32.27 -5.24 -16.64
C ARG A 441 32.22 -5.39 -18.16
N VAL A 442 31.64 -4.42 -18.87
CA VAL A 442 31.62 -4.44 -20.34
C VAL A 442 32.80 -3.64 -20.87
N THR A 443 33.56 -4.21 -21.81
CA THR A 443 34.68 -3.54 -22.47
C THR A 443 34.22 -2.70 -23.66
N GLU A 444 35.08 -1.80 -24.14
CA GLU A 444 34.76 -0.98 -25.30
C GLU A 444 34.55 -1.82 -26.57
N GLU A 445 35.26 -2.95 -26.67
CA GLU A 445 35.18 -3.91 -27.77
C GLU A 445 33.90 -4.77 -27.75
N GLY A 446 33.02 -4.58 -26.76
CA GLY A 446 31.77 -5.35 -26.67
C GLY A 446 31.95 -6.74 -26.09
N SER A 447 32.88 -6.89 -25.13
CA SER A 447 33.10 -8.15 -24.42
C SER A 447 32.83 -8.03 -22.92
N ALA A 448 32.58 -9.16 -22.25
CA ALA A 448 32.36 -9.21 -20.81
C ALA A 448 33.67 -9.59 -20.07
N GLU A 449 34.06 -8.77 -19.12
CA GLU A 449 35.15 -9.03 -18.18
C GLU A 449 34.61 -9.32 -16.77
N ILE A 450 35.34 -10.16 -16.02
CA ILE A 450 34.99 -10.47 -14.64
C ILE A 450 35.62 -9.44 -13.70
N PRO A 451 34.83 -8.69 -12.92
CA PRO A 451 35.34 -7.77 -11.92
C PRO A 451 35.86 -8.49 -10.67
N GLU A 452 36.70 -7.82 -9.87
CA GLU A 452 37.06 -8.33 -8.54
C GLU A 452 35.85 -8.29 -7.60
N GLY A 453 35.85 -9.15 -6.57
CA GLY A 453 34.82 -9.15 -5.53
C GLY A 453 33.49 -9.77 -5.93
N ASN A 454 33.45 -10.60 -6.98
CA ASN A 454 32.37 -11.57 -7.20
C ASN A 454 32.50 -12.75 -6.23
N LEU A 455 31.44 -13.57 -6.12
CA LEU A 455 31.37 -14.67 -5.15
C LEU A 455 32.45 -15.73 -5.37
N PHE A 456 32.79 -16.00 -6.64
CA PHE A 456 33.77 -17.01 -7.02
C PHE A 456 35.01 -16.40 -7.67
N PRO A 457 36.18 -17.07 -7.57
CA PRO A 457 37.42 -16.59 -8.18
C PRO A 457 37.32 -16.48 -9.70
N LYS A 458 38.04 -15.50 -10.28
CA LYS A 458 38.06 -15.22 -11.73
C LYS A 458 38.50 -16.39 -12.60
N ASP A 459 39.28 -17.32 -12.05
CA ASP A 459 39.76 -18.50 -12.76
C ASP A 459 38.72 -19.63 -12.88
N GLY A 460 37.54 -19.45 -12.26
CA GLY A 460 36.44 -20.41 -12.29
C GLY A 460 36.68 -21.67 -11.45
N SER A 461 37.71 -21.70 -10.60
CA SER A 461 38.11 -22.89 -9.85
C SER A 461 37.09 -23.39 -8.83
N ALA A 462 36.19 -22.51 -8.34
CA ALA A 462 35.20 -22.83 -7.32
C ALA A 462 33.73 -22.65 -7.77
N GLY A 463 33.51 -22.11 -8.97
CA GLY A 463 32.19 -21.76 -9.49
C GLY A 463 32.29 -20.75 -10.63
N ARG A 464 31.14 -20.35 -11.18
CA ARG A 464 31.06 -19.38 -12.27
C ARG A 464 31.50 -17.98 -11.78
N PRO A 465 32.57 -17.41 -12.35
CA PRO A 465 33.13 -16.15 -11.89
C PRO A 465 32.18 -14.95 -12.04
N GLU A 466 31.15 -15.05 -12.89
CA GLU A 466 30.13 -14.04 -13.10
C GLU A 466 29.20 -13.84 -11.89
N ILE A 467 29.10 -14.82 -10.98
CA ILE A 467 28.11 -14.83 -9.90
C ILE A 467 28.47 -13.81 -8.82
N TYR A 468 27.55 -12.88 -8.55
CA TYR A 468 27.63 -11.97 -7.40
C TYR A 468 26.71 -12.43 -6.26
N ALA A 469 25.43 -12.68 -6.57
CA ALA A 469 24.47 -13.30 -5.65
C ALA A 469 24.05 -14.67 -6.18
N MET A 470 24.07 -15.68 -5.31
CA MET A 470 23.63 -17.04 -5.60
C MET A 470 22.40 -17.41 -4.79
N GLY A 471 21.58 -18.33 -5.28
CA GLY A 471 20.47 -18.87 -4.51
C GLY A 471 19.24 -17.97 -4.57
N CYS A 472 18.92 -17.47 -5.77
CA CYS A 472 17.69 -16.73 -6.04
C CYS A 472 16.69 -17.65 -6.77
N ARG A 473 15.38 -17.44 -6.58
CA ARG A 473 14.33 -18.19 -7.30
C ARG A 473 13.93 -17.46 -8.58
N ASN A 474 13.34 -16.29 -8.43
CA ASN A 474 12.90 -15.41 -9.49
C ASN A 474 13.19 -13.94 -9.07
N PRO A 475 14.46 -13.49 -9.12
CA PRO A 475 14.85 -12.12 -8.79
C PRO A 475 14.34 -11.15 -9.87
N PHE A 476 13.05 -10.81 -9.81
CA PHE A 476 12.33 -10.28 -10.98
C PHE A 476 12.78 -8.87 -11.38
N ARG A 477 12.90 -7.95 -10.41
CA ARG A 477 13.47 -6.62 -10.61
C ARG A 477 14.55 -6.34 -9.58
N ILE A 478 15.71 -5.88 -10.07
CA ILE A 478 16.87 -5.52 -9.25
C ILE A 478 16.98 -3.99 -9.15
N SER A 479 17.61 -3.53 -8.08
CA SER A 479 18.04 -2.15 -7.93
C SER A 479 19.43 -2.09 -7.30
N ILE A 480 20.29 -1.18 -7.76
CA ILE A 480 21.61 -0.97 -7.16
C ILE A 480 21.63 0.38 -6.48
N ASP A 481 22.03 0.39 -5.21
CA ASP A 481 22.29 1.61 -4.46
C ASP A 481 23.42 2.40 -5.13
N PRO A 482 23.14 3.59 -5.67
CA PRO A 482 24.15 4.36 -6.40
C PRO A 482 25.25 4.94 -5.51
N LEU A 483 25.07 4.99 -4.18
CA LEU A 483 26.05 5.54 -3.25
C LEU A 483 26.97 4.46 -2.66
N ASN A 484 26.39 3.38 -2.13
CA ASN A 484 27.16 2.33 -1.45
C ASN A 484 27.32 1.03 -2.26
N GLY A 485 26.63 0.91 -3.41
CA GLY A 485 26.71 -0.25 -4.30
C GLY A 485 25.99 -1.50 -3.81
N ALA A 486 25.18 -1.42 -2.75
CA ALA A 486 24.35 -2.53 -2.30
C ALA A 486 23.32 -2.90 -3.39
N LEU A 487 23.23 -4.20 -3.68
CA LEU A 487 22.22 -4.75 -4.58
C LEU A 487 20.95 -5.07 -3.79
N TYR A 488 19.80 -4.69 -4.32
CA TYR A 488 18.46 -5.07 -3.84
C TYR A 488 17.71 -5.82 -4.93
N TRP A 489 16.85 -6.76 -4.55
CA TRP A 489 15.95 -7.42 -5.49
C TRP A 489 14.71 -7.95 -4.79
N GLY A 490 13.60 -7.99 -5.51
CA GLY A 490 12.45 -8.80 -5.10
C GLY A 490 12.58 -10.21 -5.64
N ASP A 491 12.36 -11.21 -4.79
CA ASP A 491 12.37 -12.62 -5.14
C ASP A 491 11.00 -13.25 -4.89
N VAL A 492 10.37 -13.74 -5.96
CA VAL A 492 9.04 -14.38 -5.86
C VAL A 492 9.24 -15.81 -5.39
N GLY A 493 8.65 -16.18 -4.26
CA GLY A 493 8.81 -17.48 -3.62
C GLY A 493 7.81 -18.55 -4.05
N PRO A 494 7.81 -19.73 -3.40
CA PRO A 494 6.93 -20.84 -3.75
C PRO A 494 5.51 -20.71 -3.17
N ASP A 495 4.57 -21.58 -3.58
CA ASP A 495 3.13 -21.34 -3.38
C ASP A 495 2.49 -22.02 -2.15
N ALA A 496 3.28 -22.60 -1.25
CA ALA A 496 2.75 -23.26 -0.06
C ALA A 496 2.06 -22.23 0.86
N GLY A 497 0.72 -22.23 0.90
CA GLY A 497 -0.06 -21.31 1.73
C GLY A 497 0.05 -21.55 3.24
N ARG A 498 0.69 -22.63 3.70
CA ARG A 498 0.91 -22.94 5.12
C ARG A 498 2.16 -23.80 5.34
N PRO A 499 2.82 -23.70 6.50
CA PRO A 499 3.90 -24.61 6.85
C PRO A 499 3.42 -26.05 7.02
N LYS A 500 4.31 -27.01 6.80
CA LYS A 500 4.10 -28.44 7.11
C LYS A 500 5.36 -29.01 7.76
N ALA A 501 5.21 -29.69 8.88
CA ALA A 501 6.33 -30.26 9.63
C ALA A 501 7.21 -31.21 8.79
N GLU A 502 6.61 -31.87 7.81
CA GLU A 502 7.25 -32.81 6.89
C GLU A 502 7.92 -32.10 5.69
N ARG A 503 7.52 -30.88 5.32
CA ARG A 503 8.03 -30.22 4.11
C ARG A 503 8.90 -29.00 4.41
N GLY A 504 8.53 -28.20 5.41
CA GLY A 504 9.19 -26.95 5.76
C GLY A 504 8.22 -25.78 5.90
N PRO A 505 8.72 -24.54 5.81
CA PRO A 505 7.91 -23.33 5.98
C PRO A 505 6.83 -23.18 4.90
N ALA A 506 5.88 -22.27 5.13
CA ALA A 506 5.08 -21.72 4.03
C ALA A 506 6.01 -21.05 3.01
N GLY A 507 5.53 -20.85 1.78
CA GLY A 507 6.26 -20.00 0.85
C GLY A 507 6.42 -18.60 1.44
N HIS A 508 7.47 -17.87 1.04
CA HIS A 508 7.66 -16.46 1.33
C HIS A 508 8.11 -15.73 0.06
N ASP A 509 7.55 -14.56 -0.22
CA ASP A 509 8.19 -13.61 -1.12
C ASP A 509 9.16 -12.76 -0.31
N GLU A 510 10.22 -12.31 -0.96
CA GLU A 510 11.34 -11.68 -0.28
C GLU A 510 11.75 -10.38 -0.98
N VAL A 511 12.10 -9.38 -0.19
CA VAL A 511 13.01 -8.33 -0.64
C VAL A 511 14.36 -8.62 -0.03
N ASN A 512 15.37 -8.74 -0.87
CA ASN A 512 16.71 -9.14 -0.51
C ASN A 512 17.71 -7.99 -0.65
N ARG A 513 18.82 -8.07 0.08
CA ARG A 513 19.92 -7.10 0.05
C ARG A 513 21.27 -7.80 0.05
N ALA A 514 22.16 -7.41 -0.86
CA ALA A 514 23.54 -7.86 -0.93
C ALA A 514 24.52 -6.67 -0.92
N ALA A 515 25.03 -6.33 0.27
CA ALA A 515 26.15 -5.39 0.41
C ALA A 515 27.50 -6.01 0.00
N LYS A 516 27.55 -7.35 -0.07
CA LYS A 516 28.70 -8.17 -0.48
C LYS A 516 28.18 -9.39 -1.24
N PRO A 517 28.99 -10.04 -2.09
CA PRO A 517 28.59 -11.26 -2.76
C PRO A 517 28.27 -12.37 -1.74
N GLY A 518 27.31 -13.25 -2.04
CA GLY A 518 26.86 -14.27 -1.09
C GLY A 518 25.87 -15.29 -1.66
N PHE A 519 25.50 -16.26 -0.81
CA PHE A 519 24.44 -17.23 -1.07
C PHE A 519 23.18 -16.86 -0.27
N PHE A 520 22.06 -16.67 -0.95
CA PHE A 520 20.78 -16.19 -0.40
C PHE A 520 19.74 -17.32 -0.30
N GLY A 521 20.23 -18.56 -0.26
CA GLY A 521 19.52 -19.68 0.34
C GLY A 521 18.63 -20.53 -0.59
N TRP A 522 18.00 -19.99 -1.62
CA TRP A 522 17.10 -20.79 -2.48
C TRP A 522 17.87 -21.91 -3.21
N PRO A 523 17.34 -23.15 -3.30
CA PRO A 523 16.01 -23.62 -2.86
C PRO A 523 16.00 -24.30 -1.49
N LEU A 524 17.05 -24.15 -0.70
CA LEU A 524 17.21 -24.84 0.58
C LEU A 524 16.50 -24.10 1.72
N PHE A 525 16.42 -22.78 1.61
CA PHE A 525 15.85 -21.87 2.61
C PHE A 525 14.93 -20.82 1.95
N VAL A 526 14.12 -20.17 2.78
CA VAL A 526 13.33 -18.95 2.47
C VAL A 526 13.27 -18.02 3.68
N GLY A 527 12.98 -16.75 3.46
CA GLY A 527 12.85 -15.71 4.47
C GLY A 527 14.15 -15.46 5.23
N ASP A 528 14.07 -15.48 6.55
CA ASP A 528 15.20 -15.40 7.48
C ASP A 528 15.95 -16.74 7.62
N ASN A 529 16.27 -17.39 6.49
CA ASN A 529 16.91 -18.70 6.42
C ASN A 529 16.08 -19.87 6.99
N LYS A 530 14.75 -19.81 6.92
CA LYS A 530 13.85 -20.91 7.33
C LYS A 530 14.11 -22.15 6.45
N PRO A 531 14.49 -23.31 7.03
CA PRO A 531 14.92 -24.45 6.24
C PRO A 531 13.77 -25.30 5.72
N TYR A 532 13.84 -25.69 4.44
CA TYR A 532 13.08 -26.84 3.95
C TYR A 532 13.70 -28.15 4.44
N ARG A 533 12.95 -29.24 4.30
CA ARG A 533 13.44 -30.60 4.60
C ARG A 533 13.96 -31.28 3.35
N LYS A 534 15.00 -32.10 3.53
CA LYS A 534 15.45 -33.03 2.50
C LYS A 534 14.30 -33.99 2.19
N TYR A 535 13.67 -33.85 1.03
CA TYR A 535 12.47 -34.61 0.68
C TYR A 535 12.76 -35.64 -0.42
N ASP A 536 12.39 -36.90 -0.16
CA ASP A 536 12.43 -37.96 -1.16
C ASP A 536 11.08 -38.04 -1.87
N PHE A 537 11.05 -37.58 -3.13
CA PHE A 537 9.85 -37.55 -3.96
C PHE A 537 9.39 -38.94 -4.46
N ALA A 538 10.23 -39.98 -4.39
CA ALA A 538 9.83 -41.35 -4.73
C ALA A 538 9.16 -42.04 -3.55
N LEU A 539 9.72 -41.85 -2.35
CA LEU A 539 9.22 -42.46 -1.12
C LEU A 539 8.16 -41.60 -0.41
N HIS A 540 7.97 -40.36 -0.86
CA HIS A 540 7.17 -39.34 -0.17
C HIS A 540 7.60 -39.14 1.29
N ALA A 541 8.90 -39.30 1.55
CA ALA A 541 9.48 -39.32 2.90
C ALA A 541 10.34 -38.08 3.14
N SER A 542 10.35 -37.61 4.38
CA SER A 542 11.04 -36.37 4.77
C SER A 542 12.22 -36.71 5.69
N GLY A 543 13.39 -36.18 5.37
CA GLY A 543 14.61 -36.29 6.16
C GLY A 543 14.84 -35.08 7.05
N GLU A 544 16.09 -34.86 7.41
CA GLU A 544 16.50 -33.71 8.22
C GLU A 544 16.32 -32.37 7.46
N PRO A 545 16.07 -31.26 8.18
CA PRO A 545 16.15 -29.92 7.61
C PRO A 545 17.55 -29.62 7.06
N PHE A 546 17.64 -28.70 6.10
CA PHE A 546 18.93 -28.15 5.67
C PHE A 546 19.56 -27.30 6.78
N ASP A 547 20.90 -27.28 6.85
CA ASP A 547 21.67 -26.44 7.79
C ASP A 547 22.08 -25.14 7.09
N PRO A 548 21.62 -23.95 7.54
CA PRO A 548 21.95 -22.68 6.91
C PRO A 548 23.43 -22.28 7.04
N GLU A 549 24.16 -22.79 8.04
CA GLU A 549 25.58 -22.51 8.22
C GLU A 549 26.48 -23.43 7.37
N HIS A 550 26.00 -24.65 7.08
CA HIS A 550 26.70 -25.63 6.26
C HIS A 550 25.79 -26.27 5.19
N PRO A 551 25.26 -25.46 4.25
CA PRO A 551 24.35 -25.95 3.24
C PRO A 551 25.02 -26.90 2.27
N VAL A 552 24.30 -27.96 1.88
CA VAL A 552 24.78 -29.00 0.98
C VAL A 552 23.84 -29.22 -0.20
N ASN A 553 24.40 -29.23 -1.41
CA ASN A 553 23.71 -29.53 -2.66
C ASN A 553 24.05 -30.94 -3.16
N LEU A 554 23.19 -31.89 -2.78
CA LEU A 554 23.28 -33.30 -3.17
C LEU A 554 22.38 -33.66 -4.35
N SER A 555 22.02 -32.69 -5.21
CA SER A 555 21.26 -33.00 -6.43
C SER A 555 22.08 -33.89 -7.37
N SER A 556 21.43 -34.88 -7.97
CA SER A 556 22.01 -35.69 -9.05
C SER A 556 22.35 -34.88 -10.31
N PHE A 557 21.81 -33.65 -10.41
CA PHE A 557 22.06 -32.71 -11.50
C PHE A 557 23.06 -31.60 -11.12
N ASN A 558 23.63 -31.62 -9.91
CA ASN A 558 24.65 -30.66 -9.51
C ASN A 558 25.95 -30.90 -10.28
N THR A 559 26.50 -29.84 -10.87
CA THR A 559 27.78 -29.85 -11.61
C THR A 559 28.81 -28.92 -10.99
N GLY A 560 28.48 -28.30 -9.86
CA GLY A 560 29.35 -27.40 -9.09
C GLY A 560 29.74 -28.00 -7.75
N ALA A 561 30.01 -27.14 -6.78
CA ALA A 561 30.38 -27.55 -5.43
C ALA A 561 29.19 -28.21 -4.70
N GLU A 562 29.47 -29.25 -3.91
CA GLU A 562 28.49 -29.85 -3.00
C GLU A 562 28.30 -29.02 -1.74
N ASN A 563 29.39 -28.52 -1.15
CA ASN A 563 29.34 -27.65 0.02
C ASN A 563 29.16 -26.21 -0.46
N LEU A 564 28.10 -25.56 -0.02
CA LEU A 564 27.76 -24.20 -0.40
C LEU A 564 28.20 -23.20 0.70
N PRO A 565 28.40 -21.92 0.36
CA PRO A 565 28.60 -20.88 1.37
C PRO A 565 27.40 -20.78 2.34
N PRO A 566 27.58 -20.28 3.57
CA PRO A 566 26.48 -20.03 4.49
C PRO A 566 25.38 -19.16 3.87
N ALA A 567 24.13 -19.47 4.19
CA ALA A 567 22.97 -18.74 3.69
C ALA A 567 22.81 -17.38 4.37
N GLN A 568 22.50 -16.34 3.60
CA GLN A 568 22.21 -14.99 4.06
C GLN A 568 20.68 -14.78 4.12
N PRO A 569 20.16 -14.19 5.21
CA PRO A 569 18.72 -13.97 5.37
C PRO A 569 18.21 -12.85 4.44
N ALA A 570 16.92 -12.93 4.08
CA ALA A 570 16.23 -11.84 3.38
C ALA A 570 16.09 -10.59 4.27
N LEU A 571 16.02 -9.42 3.63
CA LEU A 571 15.80 -8.14 4.33
C LEU A 571 14.34 -8.02 4.80
N ILE A 572 13.39 -8.40 3.94
CA ILE A 572 11.94 -8.43 4.21
C ILE A 572 11.40 -9.76 3.67
N TRP A 573 10.53 -10.44 4.41
CA TRP A 573 9.89 -11.68 3.94
C TRP A 573 8.44 -11.79 4.43
N TYR A 574 7.54 -12.32 3.60
CA TYR A 574 6.13 -12.44 3.99
C TYR A 574 5.39 -13.58 3.26
N PRO A 575 4.48 -14.30 3.97
CA PRO A 575 3.67 -15.35 3.38
C PRO A 575 2.42 -14.79 2.66
N TYR A 576 1.54 -15.69 2.19
CA TYR A 576 0.18 -15.31 1.72
C TYR A 576 -0.73 -14.83 2.86
N GLY A 577 -0.46 -15.30 4.09
CA GLY A 577 -1.13 -14.85 5.31
C GLY A 577 -0.52 -13.56 5.86
N GLU A 578 -0.90 -13.20 7.08
CA GLU A 578 -0.25 -12.09 7.79
C GLU A 578 1.20 -12.43 8.10
N SER A 579 2.10 -11.45 7.95
CA SER A 579 3.44 -11.53 8.53
C SER A 579 3.41 -10.84 9.89
N GLU A 580 3.88 -11.52 10.93
CA GLU A 580 4.02 -10.93 12.27
C GLU A 580 5.15 -9.90 12.28
N GLU A 581 6.20 -10.14 11.50
CA GLU A 581 7.40 -9.30 11.41
C GLU A 581 7.18 -8.09 10.49
N PHE A 582 6.42 -8.27 9.41
CA PHE A 582 6.17 -7.24 8.38
C PHE A 582 4.67 -7.09 8.07
N PRO A 583 3.84 -6.68 9.04
CA PRO A 583 2.39 -6.60 8.87
C PRO A 583 1.97 -5.66 7.73
N LEU A 584 2.79 -4.63 7.41
CA LEU A 584 2.54 -3.69 6.33
C LEU A 584 2.43 -4.35 4.95
N MET A 585 3.04 -5.53 4.76
CA MET A 585 2.97 -6.28 3.50
C MET A 585 1.58 -6.87 3.26
N GLY A 586 0.72 -6.97 4.28
CA GLY A 586 -0.67 -7.39 4.14
C GLY A 586 -0.84 -8.88 3.81
N LYS A 587 -2.02 -9.23 3.27
CA LYS A 587 -2.51 -10.60 3.05
C LYS A 587 -2.89 -10.82 1.58
N GLY A 588 -2.98 -12.07 1.13
CA GLY A 588 -3.41 -12.45 -0.23
C GLY A 588 -2.25 -12.79 -1.17
N GLY A 589 -2.50 -12.78 -2.49
CA GLY A 589 -1.42 -12.97 -3.49
C GLY A 589 -0.27 -11.98 -3.32
N ARG A 590 0.93 -12.37 -3.71
CA ARG A 590 2.20 -11.69 -3.38
C ARG A 590 3.16 -11.72 -4.57
N THR A 591 3.91 -10.64 -4.74
CA THR A 591 4.98 -10.56 -5.76
C THR A 591 5.91 -9.41 -5.38
N ALA A 592 6.98 -9.72 -4.66
CA ALA A 592 7.97 -8.72 -4.23
C ALA A 592 8.82 -8.19 -5.41
N MET A 593 9.07 -6.88 -5.43
CA MET A 593 10.04 -6.21 -6.30
C MET A 593 10.81 -5.16 -5.50
N ALA A 594 12.06 -4.88 -5.90
CA ALA A 594 12.88 -3.82 -5.32
C ALA A 594 13.15 -2.75 -6.38
N GLY A 595 13.01 -1.50 -5.99
CA GLY A 595 13.27 -0.32 -6.80
C GLY A 595 14.36 0.57 -6.19
N PRO A 596 14.50 1.81 -6.67
CA PRO A 596 15.65 2.67 -6.39
C PRO A 596 15.71 3.17 -4.95
N VAL A 597 16.93 3.52 -4.53
CA VAL A 597 17.19 4.28 -3.30
C VAL A 597 17.35 5.76 -3.67
N PHE A 598 16.63 6.64 -2.97
CA PHE A 598 16.65 8.06 -3.30
C PHE A 598 17.73 8.84 -2.52
N TYR A 599 18.55 9.62 -3.22
CA TYR A 599 19.55 10.50 -2.61
C TYR A 599 19.47 11.90 -3.21
N THR A 600 19.10 12.90 -2.40
CA THR A 600 18.97 14.30 -2.85
C THR A 600 20.25 14.85 -3.45
N GLY A 601 21.41 14.42 -2.95
CA GLY A 601 22.73 14.85 -3.45
C GLY A 601 23.03 14.45 -4.89
N GLN A 602 22.24 13.54 -5.49
CA GLN A 602 22.39 13.13 -6.89
C GLN A 602 21.69 14.05 -7.88
N TYR A 603 20.82 14.93 -7.38
CA TYR A 603 19.92 15.72 -8.23
C TYR A 603 19.99 17.20 -7.89
N TYR A 604 19.99 18.04 -8.91
CA TYR A 604 19.84 19.48 -8.74
C TYR A 604 18.46 19.82 -8.14
N GLU A 605 18.42 20.85 -7.28
CA GLU A 605 17.17 21.37 -6.74
C GLU A 605 16.22 21.84 -7.85
N ASN A 606 14.98 21.35 -7.81
CA ASN A 606 13.92 21.76 -8.71
C ASN A 606 12.54 21.45 -8.07
N ASP A 607 11.48 22.01 -8.65
CA ASP A 607 10.13 21.96 -8.07
C ASP A 607 9.49 20.56 -8.03
N ASN A 608 10.00 19.62 -8.83
CA ASN A 608 9.49 18.25 -8.92
C ASN A 608 10.41 17.21 -8.26
N ARG A 609 11.61 17.60 -7.82
CA ARG A 609 12.54 16.70 -7.12
C ARG A 609 11.91 16.26 -5.82
N TYR A 610 11.96 14.96 -5.52
CA TYR A 610 11.47 14.45 -4.26
C TYR A 610 12.24 15.09 -3.08
N PRO A 611 11.58 15.36 -1.94
CA PRO A 611 12.20 16.07 -0.82
C PRO A 611 13.19 15.19 -0.06
N SER A 612 14.05 15.81 0.75
CA SER A 612 15.04 15.14 1.62
C SER A 612 14.44 14.13 2.61
N TYR A 613 13.13 14.13 2.77
CA TYR A 613 12.43 13.06 3.46
C TYR A 613 12.81 11.66 2.95
N PHE A 614 12.96 11.51 1.63
CA PHE A 614 13.27 10.22 1.02
C PHE A 614 14.77 9.90 0.99
N GLU A 615 15.62 10.75 1.57
CA GLU A 615 17.07 10.54 1.61
C GLU A 615 17.41 9.16 2.19
N GLY A 616 18.11 8.34 1.41
CA GLY A 616 18.51 6.98 1.77
C GLY A 616 17.36 5.97 1.88
N LYS A 617 16.12 6.33 1.50
CA LYS A 617 15.00 5.39 1.54
C LYS A 617 14.98 4.52 0.29
N LEU A 618 14.87 3.21 0.51
CA LEU A 618 14.63 2.21 -0.53
C LEU A 618 13.15 2.19 -0.89
N PHE A 619 12.83 2.25 -2.19
CA PHE A 619 11.49 2.02 -2.69
C PHE A 619 11.32 0.54 -3.03
N ILE A 620 10.42 -0.15 -2.34
CA ILE A 620 9.99 -1.50 -2.70
C ILE A 620 8.55 -1.44 -3.22
N TYR A 621 8.14 -2.41 -4.01
CA TYR A 621 6.78 -2.43 -4.54
C TYR A 621 6.29 -3.85 -4.81
N GLU A 622 4.97 -3.99 -4.90
CA GLU A 622 4.30 -5.27 -5.07
C GLU A 622 3.34 -5.28 -6.25
N TRP A 623 3.55 -6.24 -7.15
CA TRP A 623 2.72 -6.40 -8.33
C TRP A 623 1.29 -6.85 -7.98
N MET A 624 1.13 -7.93 -7.22
CA MET A 624 -0.20 -8.51 -6.90
C MET A 624 -1.13 -7.59 -6.09
N ARG A 625 -0.58 -6.68 -5.29
CA ARG A 625 -1.36 -5.83 -4.38
C ARG A 625 -1.37 -4.36 -4.81
N GLY A 626 -0.62 -4.00 -5.85
CA GLY A 626 -0.61 -2.63 -6.39
C GLY A 626 -0.10 -1.60 -5.38
N ARG A 627 1.00 -1.88 -4.67
CA ARG A 627 1.51 -1.00 -3.59
C ARG A 627 2.96 -0.63 -3.81
N ILE A 628 3.31 0.58 -3.39
CA ILE A 628 4.68 1.05 -3.24
C ILE A 628 4.90 1.33 -1.75
N ILE A 629 6.07 0.94 -1.22
CA ILE A 629 6.46 1.10 0.17
C ILE A 629 7.86 1.69 0.19
N THR A 630 8.08 2.69 1.05
CA THR A 630 9.41 3.21 1.34
C THR A 630 9.97 2.61 2.61
N VAL A 631 11.24 2.22 2.57
CA VAL A 631 11.95 1.55 3.65
C VAL A 631 13.13 2.44 4.06
N THR A 632 13.14 2.84 5.33
CA THR A 632 14.24 3.59 5.94
C THR A 632 15.22 2.60 6.53
N LEU A 633 16.48 2.69 6.11
CA LEU A 633 17.56 1.85 6.61
C LEU A 633 18.47 2.64 7.56
N ASP A 634 19.09 1.96 8.53
CA ASP A 634 20.19 2.50 9.32
C ASP A 634 21.54 2.44 8.58
N GLU A 635 22.61 2.90 9.22
CA GLU A 635 23.96 2.92 8.63
C GLU A 635 24.48 1.49 8.36
N GLU A 636 23.99 0.51 9.11
CA GLU A 636 24.28 -0.92 8.96
C GLU A 636 23.39 -1.59 7.89
N GLY A 637 22.37 -0.89 7.39
CA GLY A 637 21.41 -1.38 6.40
C GLY A 637 20.27 -2.23 6.98
N GLN A 638 19.98 -2.10 8.28
CA GLN A 638 18.81 -2.69 8.94
C GLN A 638 17.60 -1.77 8.83
N ILE A 639 16.40 -2.35 8.85
CA ILE A 639 15.15 -1.61 8.72
C ILE A 639 14.88 -0.82 10.01
N LYS A 640 14.81 0.51 9.88
CA LYS A 640 14.28 1.39 10.94
C LYS A 640 12.77 1.59 10.83
N ARG A 641 12.26 1.72 9.60
CA ARG A 641 10.85 2.09 9.35
C ARG A 641 10.40 1.66 7.96
N MET A 642 9.13 1.26 7.82
CA MET A 642 8.47 1.01 6.54
C MET A 642 7.16 1.78 6.47
N GLU A 643 6.83 2.33 5.30
CA GLU A 643 5.66 3.20 5.10
C GLU A 643 5.09 3.05 3.69
N ARG A 644 3.75 3.01 3.55
CA ARG A 644 3.12 3.05 2.23
C ARG A 644 3.38 4.40 1.56
N PHE A 645 3.78 4.35 0.29
CA PHE A 645 3.86 5.52 -0.58
C PHE A 645 2.54 5.67 -1.34
N MET A 646 1.93 6.85 -1.25
CA MET A 646 0.60 7.14 -1.81
C MET A 646 -0.45 6.06 -1.47
N PRO A 647 -0.80 5.86 -0.18
CA PRO A 647 -1.66 4.77 0.25
C PRO A 647 -3.08 4.82 -0.33
N SER A 648 -3.57 5.99 -0.70
CA SER A 648 -4.89 6.20 -1.30
C SER A 648 -4.89 5.93 -2.81
N GLN A 649 -3.72 5.75 -3.42
CA GLN A 649 -3.57 5.54 -4.86
C GLN A 649 -3.58 4.05 -5.22
N ASP A 650 -4.47 3.69 -6.14
CA ASP A 650 -4.43 2.38 -6.80
C ASP A 650 -3.38 2.35 -7.92
N PHE A 651 -2.48 1.37 -7.84
CA PHE A 651 -1.52 1.06 -8.89
C PHE A 651 -1.90 -0.22 -9.62
N SER A 652 -1.93 -0.18 -10.95
CA SER A 652 -2.29 -1.30 -11.83
C SER A 652 -1.09 -2.23 -12.02
N ASN A 653 -0.77 -3.00 -10.97
CA ASN A 653 0.29 -4.02 -11.01
C ASN A 653 1.67 -3.43 -11.39
N PRO A 654 2.29 -2.63 -10.50
CA PRO A 654 3.58 -1.99 -10.76
C PRO A 654 4.66 -3.04 -11.04
N VAL A 655 5.46 -2.83 -12.08
CA VAL A 655 6.44 -3.81 -12.58
C VAL A 655 7.86 -3.26 -12.66
N ASP A 656 8.00 -1.94 -12.79
CA ASP A 656 9.29 -1.27 -12.78
C ASP A 656 9.19 0.18 -12.30
N LEU A 657 10.24 0.66 -11.63
CA LEU A 657 10.26 1.97 -10.96
C LEU A 657 11.67 2.57 -11.07
N GLU A 658 11.81 3.80 -11.58
CA GLU A 658 13.13 4.43 -11.76
C GLU A 658 13.07 5.96 -11.58
N PHE A 659 14.13 6.54 -11.02
CA PHE A 659 14.27 7.99 -10.93
C PHE A 659 15.01 8.54 -12.15
N ASN A 660 14.51 9.61 -12.74
CA ASN A 660 15.27 10.32 -13.76
C ASN A 660 16.42 11.16 -13.14
N SER A 661 17.26 11.75 -13.99
CA SER A 661 18.38 12.62 -13.58
C SER A 661 17.97 13.92 -12.86
N ARG A 662 16.67 14.18 -12.70
CA ARG A 662 16.10 15.34 -11.99
C ARG A 662 15.46 14.94 -10.65
N GLY A 663 15.52 13.67 -10.27
CA GLY A 663 14.90 13.14 -9.05
C GLY A 663 13.38 13.07 -9.13
N GLU A 664 12.84 12.86 -10.34
CA GLU A 664 11.42 12.62 -10.61
C GLU A 664 11.20 11.12 -10.86
N LEU A 665 10.17 10.54 -10.25
CA LEU A 665 9.93 9.09 -10.21
C LEU A 665 8.98 8.62 -11.32
N TYR A 666 9.38 7.59 -12.08
CA TYR A 666 8.58 6.99 -13.15
C TYR A 666 8.29 5.54 -12.84
N LEU A 667 7.11 5.09 -13.26
CA LEU A 667 6.56 3.76 -13.00
C LEU A 667 6.06 3.14 -14.31
N LEU A 668 6.36 1.85 -14.52
CA LEU A 668 5.61 0.99 -15.43
C LEU A 668 4.55 0.21 -14.67
N GLU A 669 3.33 0.25 -15.18
CA GLU A 669 2.19 -0.56 -14.76
C GLU A 669 1.99 -1.68 -15.79
N TYR A 670 2.00 -2.94 -15.34
CA TYR A 670 1.79 -4.10 -16.23
C TYR A 670 0.32 -4.25 -16.67
N GLY A 671 -0.61 -3.71 -15.89
CA GLY A 671 -2.06 -3.89 -16.08
C GLY A 671 -2.60 -5.12 -15.38
N LYS A 672 -3.93 -5.17 -15.22
CA LYS A 672 -4.59 -6.18 -14.36
C LYS A 672 -4.65 -7.58 -14.98
N ALA A 673 -4.74 -7.72 -16.30
CA ALA A 673 -4.81 -9.02 -16.94
C ALA A 673 -3.41 -9.51 -17.36
N TRP A 674 -3.09 -10.75 -16.97
CA TRP A 674 -1.78 -11.34 -17.25
C TRP A 674 -1.70 -11.93 -18.67
N ASN A 675 -0.54 -11.77 -19.33
CA ASN A 675 -0.24 -12.21 -20.70
C ASN A 675 -1.16 -11.56 -21.74
N SER A 676 -1.42 -10.26 -21.57
CA SER A 676 -2.25 -9.50 -22.49
C SER A 676 -1.81 -8.04 -22.58
N GLN A 677 -2.17 -7.43 -23.70
CA GLN A 677 -2.26 -5.99 -23.80
C GLN A 677 -3.43 -5.49 -22.93
N ASN A 678 -3.16 -4.48 -22.10
CA ASN A 678 -4.13 -3.95 -21.15
C ASN A 678 -4.28 -2.43 -21.34
N GLU A 679 -5.50 -1.91 -21.36
CA GLU A 679 -5.76 -0.46 -21.33
C GLU A 679 -5.16 0.21 -20.09
N ASP A 680 -5.03 -0.53 -18.99
CA ASP A 680 -4.42 -0.06 -17.75
C ASP A 680 -2.94 -0.43 -17.58
N ALA A 681 -2.31 -1.04 -18.59
CA ALA A 681 -0.85 -1.09 -18.67
C ALA A 681 -0.32 0.26 -19.17
N ARG A 682 0.55 0.90 -18.38
CA ARG A 682 0.84 2.34 -18.52
C ARG A 682 2.30 2.67 -18.23
N LEU A 683 2.76 3.75 -18.87
CA LEU A 683 3.91 4.53 -18.42
C LEU A 683 3.37 5.71 -17.60
N VAL A 684 3.84 5.84 -16.36
CA VAL A 684 3.34 6.79 -15.37
C VAL A 684 4.49 7.64 -14.82
N HIS A 685 4.23 8.93 -14.63
CA HIS A 685 5.08 9.83 -13.89
C HIS A 685 4.42 10.16 -12.55
N LEU A 686 5.07 9.79 -11.44
CA LEU A 686 4.64 10.09 -10.07
C LEU A 686 5.25 11.42 -9.66
N LYS A 687 4.57 12.49 -10.06
CA LYS A 687 5.08 13.86 -9.97
C LYS A 687 4.94 14.40 -8.55
N TYR A 688 6.03 14.90 -7.97
CA TYR A 688 5.99 15.64 -6.71
C TYR A 688 5.79 17.15 -6.94
N HIS A 689 5.11 17.81 -6.01
CA HIS A 689 4.88 19.25 -5.99
C HIS A 689 5.42 19.86 -4.69
N SER A 690 6.59 20.49 -4.75
CA SER A 690 7.23 21.15 -3.60
C SER A 690 6.54 22.47 -3.20
N GLY A 691 6.02 23.20 -4.17
CA GLY A 691 5.31 24.48 -4.02
C GLY A 691 3.80 24.35 -4.12
N ASN A 692 3.19 25.24 -4.91
CA ASN A 692 1.75 25.28 -5.16
C ASN A 692 1.26 24.01 -5.89
N ARG A 693 0.19 23.40 -5.37
CA ARG A 693 -0.42 22.18 -5.88
C ARG A 693 -1.52 22.53 -6.88
N PRO A 694 -1.72 21.72 -7.93
CA PRO A 694 -2.86 21.91 -8.82
C PRO A 694 -4.19 21.78 -8.08
N PRO A 695 -5.21 22.59 -8.42
CA PRO A 695 -6.52 22.47 -7.82
C PRO A 695 -7.19 21.16 -8.25
N ILE A 696 -8.09 20.64 -7.42
CA ILE A 696 -8.97 19.53 -7.74
C ILE A 696 -10.25 20.07 -8.36
N ALA A 697 -10.56 19.59 -9.57
CA ALA A 697 -11.86 19.79 -10.18
C ALA A 697 -12.81 18.66 -9.77
N ARG A 698 -14.04 19.00 -9.40
CA ARG A 698 -15.14 18.05 -9.21
C ARG A 698 -16.39 18.58 -9.90
N ILE A 699 -17.11 17.68 -10.57
CA ILE A 699 -18.38 17.98 -11.21
C ILE A 699 -19.46 17.28 -10.41
N ASP A 700 -20.47 18.03 -10.02
CA ASP A 700 -21.79 17.51 -9.67
C ASP A 700 -22.78 17.92 -10.77
N CYS A 701 -23.72 17.05 -11.12
CA CYS A 701 -24.69 17.31 -12.18
C CYS A 701 -26.07 16.81 -11.82
N SER A 702 -27.11 17.56 -12.23
CA SER A 702 -28.48 17.24 -11.86
C SER A 702 -29.00 15.96 -12.51
N GLU A 703 -28.55 15.64 -13.71
CA GLU A 703 -28.97 14.49 -14.50
C GLU A 703 -27.80 14.02 -15.37
N GLN A 704 -27.57 12.70 -15.46
CA GLN A 704 -26.59 12.10 -16.38
C GLN A 704 -27.24 11.49 -17.64
N TYR A 705 -28.56 11.30 -17.62
CA TYR A 705 -29.33 10.64 -18.66
C TYR A 705 -30.65 11.39 -18.88
N GLY A 706 -31.22 11.31 -20.07
CA GLY A 706 -32.55 11.85 -20.37
C GLY A 706 -32.77 12.14 -21.85
N ARG A 707 -34.03 12.34 -22.25
CA ARG A 707 -34.39 12.62 -23.65
C ARG A 707 -33.99 14.01 -24.11
N ALA A 708 -33.76 14.16 -25.41
CA ALA A 708 -33.59 15.48 -26.00
C ALA A 708 -34.93 16.24 -26.07
N PRO A 709 -34.99 17.54 -25.68
CA PRO A 709 -33.89 18.33 -25.13
C PRO A 709 -33.70 18.08 -23.62
N LEU A 710 -32.50 17.67 -23.20
CA LEU A 710 -32.13 17.45 -21.80
C LEU A 710 -31.40 18.69 -21.28
N THR A 711 -31.91 19.30 -20.21
CA THR A 711 -31.20 20.40 -19.53
C THR A 711 -30.51 19.86 -18.30
N VAL A 712 -29.18 19.98 -18.26
CA VAL A 712 -28.37 19.56 -17.11
C VAL A 712 -27.80 20.79 -16.43
N ASN A 713 -27.96 20.85 -15.11
CA ASN A 713 -27.29 21.84 -14.27
C ASN A 713 -26.03 21.21 -13.71
N PHE A 714 -24.91 21.91 -13.82
CA PHE A 714 -23.60 21.50 -13.35
C PHE A 714 -23.15 22.40 -12.20
N SER A 715 -22.46 21.81 -11.22
CA SER A 715 -21.87 22.50 -10.09
C SER A 715 -20.41 22.12 -9.92
N ALA A 716 -19.56 23.12 -9.70
CA ALA A 716 -18.16 22.96 -9.36
C ALA A 716 -17.90 23.13 -7.86
N ALA A 717 -18.94 23.25 -7.02
CA ALA A 717 -18.81 23.62 -5.60
C ALA A 717 -17.94 22.67 -4.76
N ALA A 718 -17.80 21.41 -5.19
CA ALA A 718 -16.93 20.43 -4.54
C ALA A 718 -15.47 20.48 -5.03
N SER A 719 -15.14 21.39 -5.96
CA SER A 719 -13.77 21.66 -6.39
C SER A 719 -13.03 22.44 -5.31
N ALA A 720 -11.74 22.19 -5.15
CA ALA A 720 -10.95 22.82 -4.11
C ALA A 720 -9.51 23.01 -4.56
N ASP A 721 -8.85 24.02 -4.00
CA ASP A 721 -7.40 24.18 -4.08
C ASP A 721 -6.77 23.78 -2.74
N TYR A 722 -5.73 22.95 -2.77
CA TYR A 722 -5.12 22.46 -1.54
C TYR A 722 -4.28 23.51 -0.82
N ASP A 723 -3.86 24.56 -1.51
CA ASP A 723 -3.09 25.69 -0.98
C ASP A 723 -4.00 26.90 -0.66
N LEU A 724 -5.31 26.72 -0.83
CA LEU A 724 -6.37 27.71 -0.56
C LEU A 724 -6.27 28.95 -1.46
N ASP A 725 -5.65 28.82 -2.62
CA ASP A 725 -5.64 29.87 -3.61
C ASP A 725 -7.05 30.04 -4.21
N PRO A 726 -7.46 31.27 -4.55
CA PRO A 726 -8.68 31.49 -5.33
C PRO A 726 -8.63 30.70 -6.64
N ILE A 727 -9.75 30.03 -6.96
CA ILE A 727 -9.89 29.22 -8.17
C ILE A 727 -10.88 29.82 -9.16
N ASP A 728 -10.53 29.72 -10.44
CA ASP A 728 -11.37 30.05 -11.59
C ASP A 728 -11.91 28.77 -12.25
N PHE A 729 -13.12 28.86 -12.80
CA PHE A 729 -13.79 27.75 -13.47
C PHE A 729 -13.89 27.96 -14.99
N GLU A 730 -13.82 26.89 -15.77
CA GLU A 730 -14.21 26.86 -17.17
C GLU A 730 -14.94 25.55 -17.50
N TRP A 731 -16.22 25.67 -17.82
CA TRP A 731 -17.06 24.57 -18.27
C TRP A 731 -16.97 24.42 -19.78
N ARG A 732 -16.74 23.20 -20.27
CA ARG A 732 -16.71 22.85 -21.69
C ARG A 732 -17.64 21.69 -21.99
N ILE A 733 -18.44 21.80 -23.04
CA ILE A 733 -19.23 20.69 -23.59
C ILE A 733 -18.65 20.32 -24.96
N ASP A 734 -18.28 19.07 -25.15
CA ASP A 734 -17.69 18.54 -26.40
C ASP A 734 -16.52 19.41 -26.90
N GLY A 735 -15.70 19.88 -25.96
CA GLY A 735 -14.53 20.73 -26.21
C GLY A 735 -14.81 22.22 -26.36
N LYS A 736 -16.07 22.67 -26.36
CA LYS A 736 -16.45 24.09 -26.48
C LYS A 736 -16.77 24.71 -25.13
N SER A 737 -16.15 25.85 -24.81
CA SER A 737 -16.44 26.60 -23.57
C SER A 737 -17.88 27.12 -23.54
N ILE A 738 -18.58 26.90 -22.42
CA ILE A 738 -19.97 27.32 -22.21
C ILE A 738 -20.15 28.28 -21.03
N SER A 739 -19.30 28.22 -20.00
CA SER A 739 -19.42 29.06 -18.79
C SER A 739 -18.08 29.17 -18.07
N ARG A 740 -17.94 30.21 -17.22
CA ARG A 740 -16.84 30.38 -16.26
C ARG A 740 -17.30 30.58 -14.82
N ALA A 741 -18.60 30.45 -14.57
CA ALA A 741 -19.14 30.48 -13.22
C ALA A 741 -18.98 29.11 -12.54
N GLU A 742 -19.03 29.08 -11.21
CA GLU A 742 -19.00 27.84 -10.41
C GLU A 742 -20.13 26.89 -10.84
N ALA A 743 -21.33 27.42 -11.08
CA ALA A 743 -22.44 26.68 -11.65
C ALA A 743 -22.62 26.98 -13.15
N ALA A 744 -23.05 25.98 -13.91
CA ALA A 744 -23.41 26.12 -15.32
C ALA A 744 -24.71 25.37 -15.62
N SER A 745 -25.38 25.74 -16.70
CA SER A 745 -26.55 25.01 -17.20
C SER A 745 -26.44 24.89 -18.72
N PHE A 746 -26.69 23.70 -19.25
CA PHE A 746 -26.64 23.44 -20.68
C PHE A 746 -27.79 22.54 -21.12
N THR A 747 -28.42 22.88 -22.25
CA THR A 747 -29.48 22.08 -22.86
C THR A 747 -28.93 21.31 -24.06
N PHE A 748 -28.79 20.01 -23.92
CA PHE A 748 -28.46 19.09 -25.00
C PHE A 748 -29.70 18.85 -25.86
N ARG A 749 -29.56 18.96 -27.18
CA ARG A 749 -30.68 18.84 -28.14
C ARG A 749 -30.52 17.69 -29.12
N GLU A 750 -29.32 17.14 -29.22
CA GLU A 750 -29.00 16.03 -30.10
C GLU A 750 -28.91 14.76 -29.25
N ASN A 751 -29.40 13.64 -29.78
CA ASN A 751 -29.24 12.36 -29.12
C ASN A 751 -27.78 11.89 -29.26
N GLY A 752 -27.29 11.20 -28.25
CA GLY A 752 -25.94 10.65 -28.22
C GLY A 752 -25.21 10.92 -26.92
N LYS A 753 -23.93 10.58 -26.93
CA LYS A 753 -23.02 10.73 -25.80
C LYS A 753 -22.32 12.07 -25.90
N HIS A 754 -22.48 12.91 -24.89
CA HIS A 754 -21.84 14.22 -24.78
C HIS A 754 -20.87 14.26 -23.59
N ARG A 755 -19.79 15.04 -23.73
CA ARG A 755 -18.74 15.14 -22.71
C ARG A 755 -18.75 16.51 -22.06
N ALA A 756 -19.12 16.56 -20.78
CA ALA A 756 -19.03 17.75 -19.96
C ALA A 756 -17.69 17.76 -19.21
N ARG A 757 -16.85 18.76 -19.43
CA ARG A 757 -15.54 18.90 -18.80
C ARG A 757 -15.46 20.20 -18.02
N LEU A 758 -15.08 20.10 -16.76
CA LEU A 758 -14.72 21.24 -15.91
C LEU A 758 -13.20 21.36 -15.93
N VAL A 759 -12.71 22.58 -16.13
CA VAL A 759 -11.32 22.98 -15.88
C VAL A 759 -11.34 23.94 -14.71
N VAL A 760 -10.55 23.65 -13.68
CA VAL A 760 -10.34 24.54 -12.52
C VAL A 760 -8.92 25.05 -12.60
N LYS A 761 -8.71 26.35 -12.38
CA LYS A 761 -7.41 26.99 -12.44
C LYS A 761 -7.16 27.82 -11.19
N ASP A 762 -6.01 27.66 -10.55
CA ASP A 762 -5.64 28.47 -9.39
C ASP A 762 -5.00 29.82 -9.80
N ALA A 763 -4.75 30.67 -8.80
CA ALA A 763 -4.15 31.97 -8.96
C ALA A 763 -2.70 31.93 -9.52
N THR A 764 -1.97 30.83 -9.32
CA THR A 764 -0.60 30.64 -9.86
C THR A 764 -0.61 30.13 -11.30
N GLY A 765 -1.77 29.63 -11.75
CA GLY A 765 -2.05 29.16 -13.08
C GLY A 765 -1.96 27.65 -13.28
N GLN A 766 -1.83 26.83 -12.22
CA GLN A 766 -2.00 25.38 -12.35
C GLN A 766 -3.46 25.05 -12.62
N THR A 767 -3.71 23.89 -13.22
CA THR A 767 -5.06 23.48 -13.60
C THR A 767 -5.37 22.05 -13.20
N GLY A 768 -6.56 21.85 -12.63
CA GLY A 768 -7.23 20.55 -12.51
C GLY A 768 -8.35 20.40 -13.52
N PHE A 769 -8.78 19.17 -13.79
CA PHE A 769 -9.96 18.95 -14.62
C PHE A 769 -10.74 17.71 -14.18
N ALA A 770 -12.06 17.77 -14.37
CA ALA A 770 -12.99 16.66 -14.19
C ALA A 770 -13.82 16.51 -15.45
N THR A 771 -14.35 15.31 -15.69
CA THR A 771 -15.17 15.05 -16.86
C THR A 771 -16.30 14.09 -16.52
N GLU A 772 -17.52 14.48 -16.88
CA GLU A 772 -18.72 13.68 -16.81
C GLU A 772 -19.26 13.39 -18.22
N GLU A 773 -19.89 12.22 -18.39
CA GLU A 773 -20.53 11.82 -19.63
C GLU A 773 -22.04 11.94 -19.49
N ILE A 774 -22.67 12.69 -20.39
CA ILE A 774 -24.12 12.90 -20.43
C ILE A 774 -24.70 12.15 -21.62
N TRP A 775 -25.66 11.27 -21.36
CA TRP A 775 -26.30 10.44 -22.36
C TRP A 775 -27.68 11.00 -22.69
N VAL A 776 -27.84 11.46 -23.93
CA VAL A 776 -29.04 12.19 -24.36
C VAL A 776 -29.81 11.35 -25.36
N GLY A 777 -31.13 11.29 -25.20
CA GLY A 777 -32.03 10.57 -26.09
C GLY A 777 -32.63 9.29 -25.52
N ASN A 778 -32.46 9.03 -24.23
CA ASN A 778 -33.15 7.97 -23.50
C ASN A 778 -33.47 8.44 -22.08
N ASP A 779 -34.74 8.45 -21.67
CA ASP A 779 -35.14 8.70 -20.29
C ASP A 779 -34.85 7.45 -19.42
N PRO A 780 -34.56 7.61 -18.11
CA PRO A 780 -34.56 6.47 -17.19
C PRO A 780 -35.95 5.83 -17.12
N PRO A 781 -36.06 4.48 -17.11
CA PRO A 781 -37.36 3.82 -17.04
C PRO A 781 -38.04 4.03 -15.69
N GLU A 782 -39.36 4.22 -15.70
CA GLU A 782 -40.21 4.16 -14.51
C GLU A 782 -40.40 2.69 -14.10
N ILE A 783 -39.97 2.34 -12.89
CA ILE A 783 -40.07 0.98 -12.34
C ILE A 783 -41.10 0.96 -11.21
N GLY A 784 -42.01 -0.02 -11.26
CA GLY A 784 -42.95 -0.34 -10.20
C GLY A 784 -42.81 -1.79 -9.77
N PHE A 785 -42.95 -2.04 -8.46
CA PHE A 785 -42.90 -3.38 -7.88
C PHE A 785 -44.07 -3.54 -6.91
N GLN A 786 -44.81 -4.64 -7.06
CA GLN A 786 -45.94 -4.97 -6.20
C GLN A 786 -45.85 -6.43 -5.76
N LEU A 787 -45.67 -6.65 -4.46
CA LEU A 787 -45.80 -7.97 -3.86
C LEU A 787 -47.29 -8.27 -3.58
N GLU A 788 -47.78 -9.40 -4.07
CA GLU A 788 -49.11 -9.94 -3.78
C GLU A 788 -49.02 -10.90 -2.57
N GLY A 789 -50.09 -11.02 -1.79
CA GLY A 789 -50.11 -11.93 -0.63
C GLY A 789 -49.46 -11.37 0.64
N ASN A 790 -48.83 -12.24 1.46
CA ASN A 790 -48.26 -11.87 2.75
C ASN A 790 -47.00 -11.01 2.58
N ARG A 791 -46.93 -9.89 3.29
CA ARG A 791 -45.84 -8.90 3.23
C ARG A 791 -45.00 -8.82 4.52
N THR A 792 -45.31 -9.67 5.50
CA THR A 792 -44.69 -9.70 6.84
C THR A 792 -43.97 -11.00 7.16
N PHE A 793 -44.27 -12.09 6.46
CA PHE A 793 -43.64 -13.40 6.65
C PHE A 793 -43.36 -14.05 5.29
N TYR A 794 -42.26 -14.80 5.21
CA TYR A 794 -41.97 -15.71 4.10
C TYR A 794 -42.10 -17.15 4.60
N TRP A 795 -42.35 -18.08 3.68
CA TRP A 795 -42.37 -19.52 3.96
C TRP A 795 -41.49 -20.22 2.94
N SER A 796 -40.53 -21.02 3.43
CA SER A 796 -39.63 -21.77 2.56
C SER A 796 -40.42 -22.73 1.67
N GLY A 797 -40.09 -22.75 0.38
CA GLY A 797 -40.74 -23.57 -0.64
C GLY A 797 -42.10 -23.06 -1.12
N GLU A 798 -42.62 -21.93 -0.63
CA GLU A 798 -43.80 -21.28 -1.21
C GLU A 798 -43.39 -20.18 -2.22
N PRO A 799 -44.00 -20.15 -3.43
CA PRO A 799 -43.75 -19.08 -4.38
C PRO A 799 -44.17 -17.72 -3.82
N VAL A 800 -43.36 -16.69 -4.07
CA VAL A 800 -43.69 -15.31 -3.72
C VAL A 800 -44.36 -14.67 -4.93
N PRO A 801 -45.67 -14.39 -4.90
CA PRO A 801 -46.32 -13.77 -6.05
C PRO A 801 -45.99 -12.28 -6.05
N TYR A 802 -45.39 -11.82 -7.15
CA TYR A 802 -45.04 -10.42 -7.34
C TYR A 802 -45.37 -9.98 -8.77
N GLN A 803 -45.50 -8.67 -8.93
CA GLN A 803 -45.65 -8.01 -10.21
C GLN A 803 -44.59 -6.93 -10.34
N VAL A 804 -43.89 -6.93 -11.47
CA VAL A 804 -43.01 -5.84 -11.90
C VAL A 804 -43.70 -5.10 -13.03
N THR A 805 -43.67 -3.78 -12.98
CA THR A 805 -44.01 -2.92 -14.11
C THR A 805 -42.78 -2.13 -14.46
N VAL A 806 -42.35 -2.19 -15.72
CA VAL A 806 -41.33 -1.28 -16.24
C VAL A 806 -41.97 -0.49 -17.34
N ARG A 807 -41.81 0.82 -17.32
CA ARG A 807 -42.30 1.73 -18.33
C ARG A 807 -41.19 2.65 -18.73
N ASP A 808 -40.78 2.51 -19.96
CA ASP A 808 -39.81 3.37 -20.59
C ASP A 808 -40.52 4.22 -21.65
N THR A 809 -40.18 5.50 -21.74
CA THR A 809 -40.90 6.41 -22.64
C THR A 809 -40.58 6.09 -24.10
N GLU A 810 -39.37 5.59 -24.36
CA GLU A 810 -38.82 5.27 -25.67
C GLU A 810 -39.14 3.82 -26.08
N ASP A 811 -38.99 2.88 -25.14
CA ASP A 811 -39.11 1.45 -25.39
C ASP A 811 -40.48 0.85 -25.02
N GLY A 812 -41.38 1.63 -24.42
CA GLY A 812 -42.74 1.20 -24.09
C GLY A 812 -42.85 0.54 -22.71
N GLU A 813 -43.77 -0.41 -22.55
CA GLU A 813 -44.03 -1.05 -21.26
C GLU A 813 -43.49 -2.49 -21.25
N LEU A 814 -43.27 -3.04 -20.05
CA LEU A 814 -42.91 -4.45 -19.88
C LEU A 814 -43.93 -5.35 -20.59
N HIS A 815 -43.44 -6.22 -21.47
CA HIS A 815 -44.22 -7.07 -22.37
C HIS A 815 -44.88 -6.35 -23.57
N GLN A 816 -44.80 -5.03 -23.65
CA GLN A 816 -45.30 -4.20 -24.75
C GLN A 816 -44.26 -3.17 -25.16
N GLY A 817 -43.21 -3.65 -25.82
CA GLY A 817 -42.07 -2.86 -26.28
C GLY A 817 -40.78 -3.26 -25.54
N ILE A 818 -40.81 -3.35 -24.21
CA ILE A 818 -39.70 -3.88 -23.42
C ILE A 818 -39.86 -5.41 -23.27
N PRO A 819 -38.96 -6.23 -23.84
CA PRO A 819 -39.02 -7.68 -23.68
C PRO A 819 -38.65 -8.06 -22.24
N SER A 820 -39.30 -9.09 -21.69
CA SER A 820 -39.07 -9.50 -20.29
C SER A 820 -37.63 -9.93 -20.01
N GLN A 821 -36.89 -10.38 -21.03
CA GLN A 821 -35.47 -10.74 -20.88
C GLN A 821 -34.55 -9.53 -20.69
N ALA A 822 -35.02 -8.30 -20.96
CA ALA A 822 -34.26 -7.07 -20.75
C ALA A 822 -34.39 -6.52 -19.32
N VAL A 823 -35.23 -7.14 -18.49
CA VAL A 823 -35.49 -6.71 -17.11
C VAL A 823 -35.09 -7.82 -16.15
N ALA A 824 -34.13 -7.52 -15.28
CA ALA A 824 -33.72 -8.39 -14.19
C ALA A 824 -34.33 -7.88 -12.87
N LEU A 825 -34.92 -8.79 -12.10
CA LEU A 825 -35.36 -8.54 -10.73
C LEU A 825 -34.61 -9.48 -9.80
N THR A 826 -33.99 -8.91 -8.76
CA THR A 826 -33.41 -9.65 -7.65
C THR A 826 -34.20 -9.36 -6.37
N MET A 827 -34.45 -10.39 -5.56
CA MET A 827 -35.12 -10.26 -4.26
C MET A 827 -34.23 -10.93 -3.21
N ASP A 828 -33.77 -10.15 -2.23
CA ASP A 828 -32.98 -10.64 -1.10
C ASP A 828 -33.81 -10.68 0.19
N TYR A 829 -33.41 -11.53 1.14
CA TYR A 829 -34.01 -11.61 2.47
C TYR A 829 -32.94 -11.70 3.57
N LEU A 830 -33.28 -11.24 4.78
CA LEU A 830 -32.46 -11.44 5.98
C LEU A 830 -33.08 -12.55 6.83
N GLU A 831 -32.31 -13.58 7.13
CA GLU A 831 -32.78 -14.75 7.89
C GLU A 831 -33.03 -14.41 9.38
N GLN A 832 -32.35 -13.40 9.95
CA GLN A 832 -32.55 -12.92 11.32
C GLN A 832 -32.26 -11.42 11.49
N GLY A 833 -33.12 -10.72 12.25
CA GLY A 833 -32.93 -9.32 12.68
C GLY A 833 -33.68 -8.27 11.84
N TYR A 834 -33.95 -7.12 12.45
CA TYR A 834 -34.56 -5.93 11.83
C TYR A 834 -33.56 -4.78 11.87
N ASP A 835 -32.43 -4.92 11.19
CA ASP A 835 -31.45 -3.83 11.06
C ASP A 835 -31.68 -3.08 9.74
N MET A 836 -32.36 -1.93 9.85
CA MET A 836 -32.63 -1.06 8.70
C MET A 836 -31.35 -0.42 8.11
N ALA A 837 -30.26 -0.32 8.88
CA ALA A 837 -28.98 0.21 8.37
C ALA A 837 -28.31 -0.79 7.40
N THR A 838 -28.42 -2.10 7.69
CA THR A 838 -27.91 -3.16 6.82
C THR A 838 -28.68 -3.22 5.49
N ILE A 839 -29.99 -2.97 5.50
CA ILE A 839 -30.83 -2.92 4.28
C ILE A 839 -30.57 -1.63 3.49
N ALA A 840 -30.45 -0.48 4.15
CA ALA A 840 -30.19 0.80 3.49
C ALA A 840 -28.78 0.87 2.87
N GLN A 841 -27.76 0.30 3.53
CA GLN A 841 -26.43 0.12 2.94
C GLN A 841 -26.47 -0.88 1.77
N GLY A 842 -27.23 -1.97 1.89
CA GLY A 842 -27.42 -2.94 0.81
C GLY A 842 -28.08 -2.36 -0.45
N HIS A 843 -28.98 -1.39 -0.30
CA HIS A 843 -29.62 -0.68 -1.43
C HIS A 843 -28.77 0.47 -2.00
N GLN A 844 -28.05 1.23 -1.18
CA GLN A 844 -27.22 2.36 -1.65
C GLN A 844 -25.86 1.91 -2.25
N GLN A 845 -25.35 0.74 -1.87
CA GLN A 845 -24.05 0.23 -2.36
C GLN A 845 -24.19 -0.75 -3.55
N ARG A 846 -25.41 -1.09 -3.99
CA ARG A 846 -25.63 -2.04 -5.08
C ARG A 846 -26.24 -1.39 -6.32
N VAL A 847 -25.47 -0.49 -6.90
CA VAL A 847 -25.44 -0.40 -8.36
C VAL A 847 -24.45 -1.50 -8.80
N PHE A 848 -24.99 -2.71 -8.98
CA PHE A 848 -24.41 -3.92 -9.60
C PHE A 848 -23.68 -5.01 -8.79
N SER A 849 -23.23 -4.88 -7.53
CA SER A 849 -22.41 -5.98 -6.93
C SER A 849 -23.05 -6.84 -5.82
N SER A 850 -22.97 -8.16 -5.94
CA SER A 850 -23.27 -9.08 -4.83
C SER A 850 -22.17 -9.03 -3.76
N GLU A 851 -22.42 -9.46 -2.53
CA GLU A 851 -21.35 -9.49 -1.50
C GLU A 851 -20.17 -10.39 -1.92
N GLY A 852 -20.44 -11.48 -2.65
CA GLY A 852 -19.41 -12.35 -3.21
C GLY A 852 -18.55 -11.65 -4.27
N GLU A 853 -19.16 -10.83 -5.12
CA GLU A 853 -18.46 -10.01 -6.11
C GLU A 853 -17.58 -8.95 -5.45
N ARG A 854 -18.12 -8.22 -4.46
CA ARG A 854 -17.34 -7.25 -3.68
C ARG A 854 -16.13 -7.90 -3.02
N LEU A 855 -16.28 -9.12 -2.49
CA LEU A 855 -15.17 -9.88 -1.91
C LEU A 855 -14.14 -10.31 -2.97
N ILE A 856 -14.58 -10.62 -4.20
CA ILE A 856 -13.70 -10.91 -5.33
C ILE A 856 -12.92 -9.67 -5.77
N GLU A 857 -13.57 -8.51 -5.86
CA GLU A 857 -12.97 -7.24 -6.25
C GLU A 857 -12.03 -6.69 -5.18
N ALA A 858 -12.41 -6.82 -3.91
CA ALA A 858 -11.55 -6.47 -2.77
C ALA A 858 -10.38 -7.45 -2.58
N SER A 859 -10.43 -8.60 -3.26
CA SER A 859 -9.34 -9.56 -3.35
C SER A 859 -8.57 -9.36 -4.65
N ASN A 860 -7.34 -9.88 -4.71
CA ASN A 860 -6.58 -9.90 -5.97
C ASN A 860 -6.93 -11.07 -6.89
N CYS A 861 -8.18 -11.56 -6.84
CA CYS A 861 -8.63 -12.66 -7.67
C CYS A 861 -8.70 -12.27 -9.15
N LEU A 862 -8.99 -11.00 -9.44
CA LEU A 862 -9.06 -10.45 -10.80
C LEU A 862 -7.71 -10.41 -11.53
N SER A 863 -6.58 -10.58 -10.84
CA SER A 863 -5.28 -10.72 -11.48
C SER A 863 -5.09 -12.09 -12.15
N CYS A 864 -5.83 -13.11 -11.71
CA CYS A 864 -5.71 -14.48 -12.21
C CYS A 864 -6.96 -14.99 -12.95
N HIS A 865 -8.12 -14.42 -12.64
CA HIS A 865 -9.40 -14.76 -13.23
C HIS A 865 -10.00 -13.53 -13.91
N GLN A 866 -10.58 -13.71 -15.10
CA GLN A 866 -11.42 -12.69 -15.74
C GLN A 866 -12.86 -13.19 -15.83
N MET A 867 -13.80 -12.29 -16.09
CA MET A 867 -15.22 -12.66 -16.19
C MET A 867 -15.45 -13.69 -17.32
N ASP A 868 -14.98 -13.36 -18.52
CA ASP A 868 -15.30 -14.12 -19.75
C ASP A 868 -14.08 -14.75 -20.42
N LYS A 869 -12.87 -14.29 -20.08
CA LYS A 869 -11.62 -14.69 -20.74
C LYS A 869 -10.74 -15.54 -19.81
N GLU A 870 -10.10 -16.56 -20.36
CA GLU A 870 -9.06 -17.29 -19.62
C GLU A 870 -7.83 -16.39 -19.41
N SER A 871 -7.21 -16.47 -18.24
CA SER A 871 -5.95 -15.80 -17.92
C SER A 871 -4.97 -16.81 -17.32
N VAL A 872 -4.62 -16.69 -16.03
CA VAL A 872 -3.84 -17.72 -15.31
C VAL A 872 -4.71 -18.91 -14.99
N GLY A 873 -5.92 -18.60 -14.51
CA GLY A 873 -6.98 -19.55 -14.26
C GLY A 873 -8.10 -19.42 -15.32
N PRO A 874 -9.10 -20.32 -15.25
CA PRO A 874 -10.30 -20.24 -16.08
C PRO A 874 -11.06 -18.94 -15.81
N SER A 875 -11.87 -18.50 -16.78
CA SER A 875 -12.81 -17.41 -16.56
C SER A 875 -13.86 -17.78 -15.51
N TYR A 876 -14.44 -16.78 -14.83
CA TYR A 876 -15.50 -17.07 -13.85
C TYR A 876 -16.72 -17.75 -14.51
N ARG A 877 -17.06 -17.40 -15.76
CA ARG A 877 -18.08 -18.14 -16.52
C ARG A 877 -17.71 -19.60 -16.77
N GLN A 878 -16.44 -19.91 -17.08
CA GLN A 878 -16.00 -21.30 -17.23
C GLN A 878 -16.10 -22.07 -15.91
N VAL A 879 -15.77 -21.43 -14.78
CA VAL A 879 -15.94 -22.02 -13.45
C VAL A 879 -17.41 -22.31 -13.17
N ALA A 880 -18.29 -21.34 -13.41
CA ALA A 880 -19.74 -21.49 -13.29
C ALA A 880 -20.24 -22.67 -14.15
N GLU A 881 -19.85 -22.69 -15.43
CA GLU A 881 -20.25 -23.71 -16.39
C GLU A 881 -19.78 -25.13 -15.99
N ARG A 882 -18.57 -25.29 -15.49
CA ARG A 882 -18.07 -26.61 -15.06
C ARG A 882 -18.81 -27.14 -13.83
N TYR A 883 -19.33 -26.25 -13.00
CA TYR A 883 -19.89 -26.56 -11.68
C TYR A 883 -21.38 -26.21 -11.57
N LYS A 884 -22.09 -26.18 -12.71
CA LYS A 884 -23.52 -25.89 -12.92
C LYS A 884 -24.53 -26.54 -11.96
N GLU A 885 -24.16 -27.61 -11.27
CA GLU A 885 -25.05 -28.24 -10.30
C GLU A 885 -25.03 -27.46 -8.98
N ASP A 886 -26.14 -26.78 -8.64
CA ASP A 886 -26.34 -26.13 -7.34
C ASP A 886 -26.32 -27.17 -6.21
N ASN A 887 -25.11 -27.43 -5.71
CA ASN A 887 -24.82 -28.45 -4.74
C ASN A 887 -23.99 -27.82 -3.60
N PRO A 888 -24.50 -27.80 -2.36
CA PRO A 888 -23.77 -27.27 -1.19
C PRO A 888 -22.38 -27.88 -0.99
N ALA A 889 -22.15 -29.11 -1.46
CA ALA A 889 -20.83 -29.75 -1.42
C ALA A 889 -19.84 -29.12 -2.41
N VAL A 890 -20.31 -28.65 -3.57
CA VAL A 890 -19.50 -27.97 -4.59
C VAL A 890 -19.09 -26.59 -4.11
N VAL A 891 -20.04 -25.81 -3.57
CA VAL A 891 -19.78 -24.50 -2.96
C VAL A 891 -18.75 -24.63 -1.83
N LYS A 892 -18.93 -25.59 -0.92
CA LYS A 892 -17.96 -25.85 0.16
C LYS A 892 -16.56 -26.22 -0.36
N ARG A 893 -16.49 -27.00 -1.45
CA ARG A 893 -15.22 -27.38 -2.08
C ARG A 893 -14.52 -26.18 -2.72
N LEU A 894 -15.25 -25.33 -3.45
CA LEU A 894 -14.73 -24.12 -4.07
C LEU A 894 -14.28 -23.10 -3.02
N ALA A 895 -15.07 -22.90 -1.98
CA ALA A 895 -14.69 -22.07 -0.83
C ALA A 895 -13.38 -22.55 -0.18
N GLY A 896 -13.22 -23.88 0.00
CA GLY A 896 -11.97 -24.47 0.45
C GLY A 896 -10.79 -24.18 -0.49
N LYS A 897 -11.00 -24.25 -1.82
CA LYS A 897 -9.98 -23.95 -2.83
C LYS A 897 -9.59 -22.46 -2.86
N ILE A 898 -10.54 -21.54 -2.69
CA ILE A 898 -10.26 -20.11 -2.57
C ILE A 898 -9.32 -19.85 -1.38
N ILE A 899 -9.62 -20.44 -0.22
CA ILE A 899 -8.84 -20.23 1.00
C ILE A 899 -7.45 -20.85 0.91
N SER A 900 -7.36 -22.08 0.40
CA SER A 900 -6.11 -22.86 0.42
C SER A 900 -5.29 -22.78 -0.86
N GLY A 901 -5.80 -22.12 -1.90
CA GLY A 901 -5.24 -22.18 -3.25
C GLY A 901 -5.36 -23.59 -3.85
N GLY A 902 -4.72 -23.79 -4.99
CA GLY A 902 -4.53 -25.15 -5.54
C GLY A 902 -4.27 -25.22 -7.03
N SER A 903 -3.90 -26.41 -7.49
CA SER A 903 -3.59 -26.73 -8.89
C SER A 903 -4.30 -28.01 -9.37
N GLY A 904 -4.21 -28.32 -10.66
CA GLY A 904 -4.52 -29.64 -11.23
C GLY A 904 -5.93 -29.84 -11.76
N VAL A 905 -6.88 -28.93 -11.50
CA VAL A 905 -8.27 -29.05 -11.98
C VAL A 905 -8.45 -28.49 -13.39
N TRP A 906 -7.79 -27.37 -13.68
CA TRP A 906 -7.87 -26.62 -14.93
C TRP A 906 -6.53 -26.54 -15.67
N GLY A 907 -5.49 -27.18 -15.12
CA GLY A 907 -4.13 -27.11 -15.61
C GLY A 907 -3.12 -27.30 -14.48
N GLU A 908 -1.83 -27.23 -14.81
CA GLU A 908 -0.76 -27.43 -13.83
C GLU A 908 -0.44 -26.18 -13.00
N LYS A 909 -0.82 -24.98 -13.47
CA LYS A 909 -0.61 -23.72 -12.76
C LYS A 909 -1.35 -23.71 -11.41
N ALA A 910 -0.63 -23.34 -10.35
CA ALA A 910 -1.22 -23.17 -9.02
C ALA A 910 -1.90 -21.81 -8.89
N MET A 911 -3.08 -21.80 -8.27
CA MET A 911 -3.79 -20.58 -7.90
C MET A 911 -3.36 -20.10 -6.51
N SER A 912 -3.21 -18.78 -6.37
CA SER A 912 -2.93 -18.07 -5.12
C SER A 912 -3.90 -18.47 -4.01
N ALA A 913 -3.39 -18.56 -2.79
CA ALA A 913 -4.19 -18.85 -1.61
C ALA A 913 -4.70 -17.56 -0.95
N HIS A 914 -5.92 -17.60 -0.42
CA HIS A 914 -6.50 -16.53 0.39
C HIS A 914 -6.82 -17.03 1.81
N PRO A 915 -5.79 -17.40 2.61
CA PRO A 915 -5.98 -18.07 3.90
C PRO A 915 -6.66 -17.19 4.96
N HIS A 916 -6.74 -15.88 4.71
CA HIS A 916 -7.39 -14.89 5.55
C HIS A 916 -8.91 -14.86 5.40
N LEU A 917 -9.46 -15.39 4.31
CA LEU A 917 -10.91 -15.43 4.12
C LEU A 917 -11.53 -16.49 5.03
N SER A 918 -12.61 -16.12 5.72
CA SER A 918 -13.43 -17.09 6.44
C SER A 918 -14.14 -18.04 5.47
N GLN A 919 -14.53 -19.21 5.96
CA GLN A 919 -15.37 -20.14 5.19
C GLN A 919 -16.67 -19.49 4.73
N ALA A 920 -17.26 -18.57 5.49
CA ALA A 920 -18.48 -17.87 5.10
C ALA A 920 -18.23 -16.91 3.92
N GLN A 921 -17.18 -16.09 3.99
CA GLN A 921 -16.81 -15.17 2.90
C GLN A 921 -16.47 -15.92 1.61
N ALA A 922 -15.64 -16.96 1.69
CA ALA A 922 -15.27 -17.75 0.53
C ALA A 922 -16.46 -18.51 -0.09
N ARG A 923 -17.48 -18.88 0.70
CA ARG A 923 -18.74 -19.43 0.18
C ARG A 923 -19.52 -18.41 -0.62
N LYS A 924 -19.68 -17.17 -0.11
CA LYS A 924 -20.35 -16.09 -0.84
C LYS A 924 -19.69 -15.80 -2.19
N MET A 925 -18.35 -15.82 -2.24
CA MET A 925 -17.60 -15.69 -3.50
C MET A 925 -17.89 -16.84 -4.47
N ALA A 926 -17.88 -18.09 -3.98
CA ALA A 926 -18.17 -19.26 -4.79
C ALA A 926 -19.63 -19.26 -5.30
N GLU A 927 -20.59 -18.90 -4.45
CA GLU A 927 -22.01 -18.77 -4.80
C GLU A 927 -22.23 -17.72 -5.88
N TYR A 928 -21.60 -16.55 -5.77
CA TYR A 928 -21.62 -15.54 -6.82
C TYR A 928 -21.09 -16.08 -8.15
N ILE A 929 -19.91 -16.72 -8.14
CA ILE A 929 -19.31 -17.28 -9.36
C ILE A 929 -20.25 -18.31 -10.00
N LEU A 930 -20.82 -19.22 -9.22
CA LEU A 930 -21.75 -20.23 -9.74
C LEU A 930 -23.06 -19.62 -10.26
N GLY A 931 -23.49 -18.49 -9.70
CA GLY A 931 -24.65 -17.74 -10.15
C GLY A 931 -24.48 -17.04 -11.50
N LEU A 932 -23.25 -16.92 -12.04
CA LEU A 932 -22.98 -16.27 -13.33
C LEU A 932 -23.54 -17.00 -14.55
N ASP A 933 -23.95 -18.26 -14.38
CA ASP A 933 -24.54 -19.10 -15.43
C ASP A 933 -26.07 -19.18 -15.35
N GLU A 934 -26.69 -18.69 -14.26
CA GLU A 934 -28.13 -18.71 -14.08
C GLU A 934 -28.82 -17.53 -14.80
N ALA A 935 -29.19 -17.73 -16.07
CA ALA A 935 -30.22 -16.93 -16.73
C ALA A 935 -31.66 -17.39 -16.35
N GLY A 936 -31.87 -17.95 -15.15
CA GLY A 936 -33.13 -18.58 -14.74
C GLY A 936 -33.65 -18.03 -13.42
N SER A 937 -34.87 -17.52 -13.42
CA SER A 937 -35.59 -17.09 -12.22
C SER A 937 -35.75 -18.24 -11.21
N LYS A 938 -35.34 -18.03 -9.95
CA LYS A 938 -35.69 -18.93 -8.84
C LYS A 938 -37.21 -18.86 -8.59
N GLU A 939 -37.85 -20.02 -8.43
CA GLU A 939 -39.32 -20.10 -8.24
C GLU A 939 -39.78 -19.70 -6.83
N SER A 940 -38.87 -19.55 -5.86
CA SER A 940 -39.15 -19.10 -4.48
C SER A 940 -37.89 -18.50 -3.81
N LEU A 941 -38.08 -17.78 -2.70
CA LEU A 941 -36.98 -17.42 -1.80
C LEU A 941 -36.50 -18.68 -1.04
N PRO A 942 -35.19 -18.82 -0.70
CA PRO A 942 -34.64 -19.99 -0.01
C PRO A 942 -35.39 -20.44 1.25
#